data_AF-A0AAW2UIT0-F1
#
_entry.id   AF-A0AAW2UIT0-F1
#
_cell.length_a   1.000
_cell.length_b   1.000
_cell.length_c   1.000
_cell.angle_alpha   90.00
_cell.angle_beta   90.00
_cell.angle_gamma   90.00
#
_symmetry.space_group_name_H-M   'P 1'
#
loop_
_entity.id
_entity.type
_entity.pdbx_description
1 polymer ?
#
loop_
_entity_poly.entity_id
_entity_poly.type
_entity_poly.pdbx_seq_one_letter_code
_entity_poly.pdbx_strand_id
1 'polypeptide(L)'
;MPFSLQGEWILSGKGCDDSKLFHLYMYSIKYPLLTQVSEFAIFFGNELDAEVLSMSMDLFIARSVITKASLVFKGLLEITETQLTLLKSFHVRLMSIVLDVDVEPSNTPWDTAKAYLFVPLAGGKSADPMNDIDWVLVENVTETDAWSNPLQRARPDVYLGTNERSLGGDRREYGFGKLRHGMAFEQKSHPTYGIRGAVAQFDVVKASGLAPKRDAGEVPYQVDLTKGKLILADSCIEAENLVGRIITAAHSGKRFYVDSVRFDMTAENSFPRKEGYLGPLEYSSYADYYKQKYGVDLRYKQQPLIRARGVSYCKNLLSPRFEHSEGHDGESEEINEKIYYVFLPPELCFVHPLPGSLVRGAQRLPSIMRRVESMLLAVQLKDIINYPVPASKILEALTAASCQETFCYERAELLGDAYLKWVVSRFLFLKYPQKHEGQLTRMRQQMVSNIVLYQYALNKGLQSYIQADRFAPSRWAAPGVLPVFDEDTKEEESSFFDQEVKSDEGLRRKILDDEEYEEYEMEDGELESDSSSYRVLSGKTLADVVEALIGVYYVEGGKNAANHLMNWIGIEIDFDLKEINYSIKPSTVPDNILRTIDFDALEGSLNVKFTDRGLLVEAITHASRPSSGVSCYQRLEFVGDAVLDHLITRHLFFTYTDLPPGRLTDLRAAAVNNENFARVAVKHSLHLHLRHGSSALEKQIRDFVKEVQNELSKPGFNSFGLGDCKAPKVLGDIVESIAGAIFLDSGCNTAAVWKVFQPLLNPMVTPETLPMHPVRELQERCQQQAEGLEYKASRNGNLATVEVYVDGVQVGVAHNPQKKMAQKLAARNALVALKEKEKAEAKVNVDDDGKEKRNGSQTFTRQTLNDICLRRNWPMPLYKCVHEGGPAHAKRFTFAVRVNTSDRGWTDECIGEPMPSVKKAKDSAAVLLLELLNKWYA
;
A
#
# COMPACT_ATOMS: atom_id res chain seq x y z
N MET A 1 -4.82 30.86 -5.49
CA MET A 1 -3.92 30.45 -6.59
C MET A 1 -4.64 29.38 -7.40
N PRO A 2 -4.87 29.54 -8.71
CA PRO A 2 -5.34 28.44 -9.53
C PRO A 2 -4.25 27.37 -9.58
N PHE A 3 -4.63 26.10 -9.73
CA PHE A 3 -3.69 24.97 -9.88
C PHE A 3 -2.53 25.35 -10.79
N SER A 4 -1.27 25.07 -10.43
CA SER A 4 -0.13 25.35 -11.32
C SER A 4 -0.16 24.56 -12.63
N LEU A 5 -0.92 23.45 -12.65
CA LEU A 5 -1.25 22.68 -13.85
C LEU A 5 -2.40 23.27 -14.67
N GLN A 6 -3.10 24.30 -14.18
CA GLN A 6 -4.16 24.96 -14.95
C GLN A 6 -3.57 25.89 -16.01
N GLY A 7 -4.11 25.84 -17.22
CA GLY A 7 -3.69 26.76 -18.27
C GLY A 7 -4.55 26.72 -19.53
N GLU A 8 -5.16 27.85 -19.88
CA GLU A 8 -5.96 28.00 -21.11
C GLU A 8 -5.11 27.87 -22.39
N TRP A 9 -3.79 28.07 -22.30
CA TRP A 9 -2.85 27.89 -23.42
C TRP A 9 -2.95 26.48 -24.03
N ILE A 10 -3.34 25.47 -23.24
CA ILE A 10 -3.51 24.10 -23.74
C ILE A 10 -4.70 23.96 -24.71
N LEU A 11 -5.66 24.89 -24.70
CA LEU A 11 -6.78 24.91 -25.66
C LEU A 11 -6.47 25.64 -26.98
N SER A 12 -5.39 26.43 -27.02
CA SER A 12 -4.96 27.16 -28.23
C SER A 12 -4.34 26.24 -29.30
N GLY A 13 -4.20 26.64 -30.56
CA GLY A 13 -3.68 25.77 -31.64
C GLY A 13 -4.74 25.16 -32.57
N LYS A 14 -5.95 25.72 -32.60
CA LYS A 14 -6.94 25.47 -33.67
C LYS A 14 -6.93 26.58 -34.74
N GLY A 15 -6.20 27.67 -34.50
CA GLY A 15 -6.00 28.78 -35.42
C GLY A 15 -4.60 28.75 -36.05
N CYS A 16 -4.44 29.49 -37.14
CA CYS A 16 -3.17 29.68 -37.84
C CYS A 16 -2.73 31.15 -37.65
N ASP A 17 -2.60 31.60 -36.40
CA ASP A 17 -2.16 32.97 -36.09
C ASP A 17 -0.80 32.95 -35.37
N ASP A 18 0.28 33.00 -36.15
CA ASP A 18 1.66 33.03 -35.65
C ASP A 18 2.02 34.31 -34.85
N SER A 19 1.11 35.29 -34.75
CA SER A 19 1.33 36.50 -33.96
C SER A 19 1.22 36.28 -32.44
N LYS A 20 0.63 35.16 -32.00
CA LYS A 20 0.40 34.85 -30.59
C LYS A 20 1.56 34.04 -29.99
N LEU A 21 2.24 34.64 -29.01
CA LEU A 21 3.32 34.00 -28.25
C LEU A 21 2.81 33.47 -26.90
N PHE A 22 3.20 32.24 -26.56
CA PHE A 22 2.89 31.59 -25.29
C PHE A 22 4.14 31.49 -24.43
N HIS A 23 4.04 31.89 -23.17
CA HIS A 23 5.12 31.83 -22.19
C HIS A 23 5.01 30.52 -21.40
N LEU A 24 5.98 29.62 -21.55
CA LEU A 24 5.99 28.30 -20.88
C LEU A 24 7.26 28.08 -20.07
N TYR A 25 7.13 27.38 -18.95
CA TYR A 25 8.23 27.06 -18.05
C TYR A 25 8.72 25.64 -18.30
N MET A 26 10.03 25.48 -18.54
CA MET A 26 10.64 24.18 -18.82
C MET A 26 11.33 23.56 -17.60
N TYR A 27 11.05 22.28 -17.38
CA TYR A 27 11.66 21.48 -16.31
C TYR A 27 12.23 20.18 -16.86
N SER A 28 13.41 19.81 -16.40
CA SER A 28 14.05 18.53 -16.70
C SER A 28 14.01 17.60 -15.49
N ILE A 29 14.11 16.28 -15.70
CA ILE A 29 14.14 15.31 -14.63
C ILE A 29 15.58 14.86 -14.39
N LYS A 30 16.06 15.02 -13.17
CA LYS A 30 17.40 14.59 -12.77
C LYS A 30 17.34 13.22 -12.10
N TYR A 31 18.17 12.29 -12.61
CA TYR A 31 18.41 10.96 -12.02
C TYR A 31 19.88 10.86 -11.56
N PRO A 32 20.19 10.54 -10.29
CA PRO A 32 21.57 10.55 -9.79
C PRO A 32 22.41 9.32 -10.16
N LEU A 33 21.79 8.18 -10.49
CA LEU A 33 22.48 6.90 -10.70
C LEU A 33 22.99 6.67 -12.13
N LEU A 34 22.47 7.42 -13.09
CA LEU A 34 22.89 7.41 -14.49
C LEU A 34 23.34 8.83 -14.78
N THR A 35 24.59 9.05 -15.18
CA THR A 35 25.14 10.35 -15.59
C THR A 35 24.46 10.98 -16.82
N GLN A 36 23.24 10.54 -17.16
CA GLN A 36 22.40 11.01 -18.25
C GLN A 36 21.34 11.98 -17.72
N VAL A 37 21.31 13.19 -18.28
CA VAL A 37 20.17 14.11 -18.19
C VAL A 37 18.95 13.43 -18.82
N SER A 38 17.73 13.67 -18.33
CA SER A 38 16.53 13.15 -18.98
C SER A 38 16.52 13.54 -20.46
N GLU A 39 16.19 12.59 -21.34
CA GLU A 39 16.03 12.83 -22.79
C GLU A 39 14.78 13.64 -23.14
N PHE A 40 14.08 14.16 -22.13
CA PHE A 40 12.86 14.92 -22.27
C PHE A 40 12.73 15.97 -21.15
N ALA A 41 11.92 16.98 -21.42
CA ALA A 41 11.49 18.02 -20.50
C ALA A 41 9.96 18.05 -20.38
N ILE A 42 9.49 18.72 -19.33
CA ILE A 42 8.07 18.97 -19.04
C ILE A 42 7.83 20.47 -19.12
N PHE A 43 6.80 20.87 -19.87
CA PHE A 43 6.37 22.26 -19.97
C PHE A 43 5.12 22.49 -19.14
N PHE A 44 5.11 23.60 -18.39
CA PHE A 44 3.95 24.07 -17.63
C PHE A 44 3.63 25.53 -18.01
N GLY A 45 2.37 25.92 -17.84
CA GLY A 45 1.95 27.31 -18.07
C GLY A 45 2.37 28.28 -16.97
N ASN A 46 2.58 27.77 -15.75
CA ASN A 46 2.96 28.55 -14.58
C ASN A 46 4.24 28.01 -13.95
N GLU A 47 4.93 28.85 -13.18
CA GLU A 47 6.06 28.42 -12.37
C GLU A 47 5.58 27.45 -11.28
N LEU A 48 6.32 26.37 -11.07
CA LEU A 48 6.04 25.41 -10.00
C LEU A 48 6.56 25.93 -8.67
N ASP A 49 5.83 25.64 -7.60
CA ASP A 49 6.23 26.02 -6.25
C ASP A 49 7.62 25.46 -5.88
N ALA A 50 8.40 26.23 -5.14
CA ALA A 50 9.76 25.86 -4.74
C ALA A 50 9.80 24.55 -3.94
N GLU A 51 8.75 24.23 -3.15
CA GLU A 51 8.67 22.98 -2.41
C GLU A 51 8.52 21.76 -3.34
N VAL A 52 7.80 21.91 -4.46
CA VAL A 52 7.67 20.87 -5.49
C VAL A 52 9.03 20.58 -6.14
N LEU A 53 9.83 21.63 -6.38
CA LEU A 53 11.17 21.51 -6.96
C LEU A 53 12.19 20.93 -5.97
N SER A 54 12.02 21.21 -4.67
CA SER A 54 12.88 20.67 -3.61
C SER A 54 12.62 19.19 -3.29
N MET A 55 11.47 18.66 -3.72
CA MET A 55 11.08 17.28 -3.46
C MET A 55 11.98 16.27 -4.18
N SER A 56 12.43 15.26 -3.44
CA SER A 56 12.99 14.03 -4.02
C SER A 56 11.96 12.91 -4.00
N MET A 57 11.76 12.24 -5.14
CA MET A 57 10.86 11.09 -5.27
C MET A 57 11.66 9.81 -5.39
N ASP A 58 11.41 8.83 -4.54
CA ASP A 58 12.01 7.51 -4.67
C ASP A 58 11.24 6.68 -5.70
N LEU A 59 11.93 6.27 -6.78
CA LEU A 59 11.36 5.41 -7.81
C LEU A 59 11.92 4.00 -7.68
N PHE A 60 11.04 3.03 -7.42
CA PHE A 60 11.34 1.61 -7.27
C PHE A 60 11.32 0.91 -8.63
N ILE A 61 12.46 0.88 -9.31
CA ILE A 61 12.58 0.37 -10.70
C ILE A 61 12.73 -1.16 -10.71
N ALA A 62 13.57 -1.70 -9.83
CA ALA A 62 13.84 -3.14 -9.69
C ALA A 62 14.15 -3.48 -8.22
N ARG A 63 14.18 -4.78 -7.85
CA ARG A 63 14.41 -5.28 -6.46
C ARG A 63 15.54 -4.57 -5.70
N SER A 64 16.62 -4.22 -6.39
CA SER A 64 17.83 -3.64 -5.80
C SER A 64 18.12 -2.21 -6.26
N VAL A 65 17.24 -1.58 -7.06
CA VAL A 65 17.52 -0.27 -7.67
C VAL A 65 16.42 0.73 -7.33
N ILE A 66 16.73 1.59 -6.35
CA ILE A 66 15.97 2.80 -6.03
C ILE A 66 16.66 3.98 -6.72
N THR A 67 15.93 4.71 -7.55
CA THR A 67 16.44 5.93 -8.20
C THR A 67 15.66 7.14 -7.70
N LYS A 68 16.38 8.15 -7.19
CA LYS A 68 15.77 9.42 -6.83
C LYS A 68 15.48 10.25 -8.08
N ALA A 69 14.26 10.76 -8.22
CA ALA A 69 13.90 11.71 -9.25
C ALA A 69 13.61 13.08 -8.62
N SER A 70 14.02 14.15 -9.29
CA SER A 70 13.70 15.54 -8.91
C SER A 70 13.51 16.37 -10.17
N LEU A 71 12.68 17.40 -10.07
CA LEU A 71 12.46 18.37 -11.14
C LEU A 71 13.48 19.49 -11.03
N VAL A 72 14.07 19.86 -12.16
CA VAL A 72 15.06 20.94 -12.25
C VAL A 72 14.57 21.97 -13.24
N PHE A 73 14.33 23.19 -12.77
CA PHE A 73 13.98 24.33 -13.61
C PHE A 73 15.11 24.65 -14.58
N LYS A 74 14.77 24.82 -15.85
CA LYS A 74 15.72 25.10 -16.94
C LYS A 74 15.63 26.52 -17.46
N GLY A 75 14.43 27.11 -17.50
CA GLY A 75 14.21 28.45 -18.01
C GLY A 75 12.78 28.68 -18.50
N LEU A 76 12.50 29.92 -18.86
CA LEU A 76 11.27 30.37 -19.52
C LEU A 76 11.46 30.34 -21.04
N LEU A 77 10.43 29.92 -21.77
CA LEU A 77 10.41 29.92 -23.24
C LEU A 77 9.21 30.67 -23.78
N GLU A 78 9.40 31.27 -24.96
CA GLU A 78 8.34 31.84 -25.79
C GLU A 78 8.12 30.93 -27.01
N ILE A 79 6.91 30.39 -27.16
CA ILE A 79 6.55 29.44 -28.23
C ILE A 79 5.41 30.01 -29.07
N THR A 80 5.50 29.84 -30.40
CA THR A 80 4.44 30.25 -31.34
C THR A 80 3.27 29.25 -31.36
N GLU A 81 2.12 29.63 -31.92
CA GLU A 81 0.96 28.73 -32.04
C GLU A 81 1.26 27.49 -32.92
N THR A 82 2.03 27.66 -34.00
CA THR A 82 2.49 26.58 -34.88
C THR A 82 3.39 25.58 -34.16
N GLN A 83 4.40 26.07 -33.44
CA GLN A 83 5.30 25.24 -32.64
C GLN A 83 4.54 24.50 -31.53
N LEU A 84 3.60 25.16 -30.86
CA LEU A 84 2.76 24.55 -29.83
C LEU A 84 1.94 23.38 -30.40
N THR A 85 1.41 23.53 -31.62
CA THR A 85 0.64 22.48 -32.30
C THR A 85 1.50 21.25 -32.63
N LEU A 86 2.73 21.45 -33.09
CA LEU A 86 3.71 20.37 -33.31
C LEU A 86 4.03 19.63 -32.00
N LEU A 87 4.30 20.37 -30.92
CA LEU A 87 4.59 19.78 -29.61
C LEU A 87 3.40 19.00 -29.03
N LYS A 88 2.18 19.49 -29.22
CA LYS A 88 0.96 18.77 -28.85
C LYS A 88 0.80 17.46 -29.61
N SER A 89 1.03 17.50 -30.93
CA SER A 89 0.98 16.31 -31.78
C SER A 89 2.01 15.27 -31.33
N PHE A 90 3.26 15.70 -31.08
CA PHE A 90 4.30 14.83 -30.54
C PHE A 90 3.94 14.24 -29.17
N HIS A 91 3.45 15.06 -28.24
CA HIS A 91 3.06 14.61 -26.89
C HIS A 91 2.01 13.50 -26.96
N VAL A 92 0.95 13.70 -27.75
CA VAL A 92 -0.12 12.70 -27.93
C VAL A 92 0.44 11.41 -28.54
N ARG A 93 1.30 11.50 -29.56
CA ARG A 93 1.95 10.33 -30.18
C ARG A 93 2.88 9.58 -29.22
N LEU A 94 3.57 10.27 -28.32
CA LEU A 94 4.41 9.64 -27.30
C LEU A 94 3.54 8.95 -26.24
N MET A 95 2.56 9.66 -25.69
CA MET A 95 1.71 9.16 -24.60
C MET A 95 0.77 8.05 -25.05
N SER A 96 0.29 8.05 -26.29
CA SER A 96 -0.51 6.95 -26.86
C SER A 96 0.25 5.63 -26.85
N ILE A 97 1.56 5.64 -27.10
CA ILE A 97 2.42 4.45 -27.06
C ILE A 97 2.81 4.05 -25.64
N VAL A 98 3.03 5.02 -24.75
CA VAL A 98 3.41 4.78 -23.35
C VAL A 98 2.24 4.21 -22.53
N LEU A 99 1.05 4.75 -22.75
CA LEU A 99 -0.19 4.32 -22.08
C LEU A 99 -0.95 3.23 -22.85
N ASP A 100 -0.55 2.98 -24.11
CA ASP A 100 -1.16 2.00 -24.99
C ASP A 100 -2.63 2.32 -25.32
N VAL A 101 -2.92 3.58 -25.64
CA VAL A 101 -4.25 4.10 -26.00
C VAL A 101 -4.23 4.68 -27.42
N ASP A 102 -5.10 4.21 -28.31
CA ASP A 102 -5.12 4.72 -29.69
C ASP A 102 -5.87 6.05 -29.74
N VAL A 103 -5.15 7.14 -30.02
CA VAL A 103 -5.71 8.49 -30.10
C VAL A 103 -5.05 9.27 -31.23
N GLU A 104 -5.85 10.02 -31.99
CA GLU A 104 -5.34 10.90 -33.04
C GLU A 104 -5.18 12.34 -32.54
N PRO A 105 -4.02 13.00 -32.74
CA PRO A 105 -3.77 14.36 -32.26
C PRO A 105 -4.84 15.40 -32.62
N SER A 106 -5.54 15.23 -33.75
CA SER A 106 -6.55 16.16 -34.25
C SER A 106 -7.89 16.09 -33.50
N ASN A 107 -8.22 14.96 -32.88
CA ASN A 107 -9.52 14.72 -32.24
C ASN A 107 -9.43 14.55 -30.71
N THR A 108 -8.26 14.83 -30.12
CA THR A 108 -8.03 14.69 -28.68
C THR A 108 -8.70 15.80 -27.88
N PRO A 109 -9.47 15.48 -26.81
CA PRO A 109 -9.96 16.48 -25.89
C PRO A 109 -8.81 16.99 -24.99
N TRP A 110 -8.65 18.30 -24.91
CA TRP A 110 -7.69 18.95 -24.04
C TRP A 110 -8.39 19.45 -22.78
N ASP A 111 -7.80 19.17 -21.61
CA ASP A 111 -8.31 19.59 -20.31
C ASP A 111 -7.44 20.73 -19.75
N THR A 112 -8.09 21.86 -19.43
CA THR A 112 -7.40 23.01 -18.85
C THR A 112 -6.88 22.74 -17.46
N ALA A 113 -7.43 21.76 -16.71
CA ALA A 113 -6.96 21.39 -15.38
C ALA A 113 -5.65 20.58 -15.40
N LYS A 114 -5.30 20.00 -16.55
CA LYS A 114 -4.05 19.24 -16.78
C LYS A 114 -3.31 19.80 -17.99
N ALA A 115 -2.85 21.04 -17.89
CA ALA A 115 -2.08 21.73 -18.93
C ALA A 115 -0.57 21.52 -18.72
N TYR A 116 -0.04 20.42 -19.25
CA TYR A 116 1.40 20.20 -19.37
C TYR A 116 1.74 19.40 -20.64
N LEU A 117 2.97 19.54 -21.14
CA LEU A 117 3.45 18.80 -22.32
C LEU A 117 4.80 18.14 -22.04
N PHE A 118 5.06 17.03 -22.74
CA PHE A 118 6.32 16.30 -22.70
C PHE A 118 7.04 16.50 -24.03
N VAL A 119 8.30 16.93 -23.97
CA VAL A 119 9.06 17.39 -25.13
C VAL A 119 10.44 16.74 -25.12
N PRO A 120 10.99 16.26 -26.25
CA PRO A 120 12.29 15.62 -26.28
C PRO A 120 13.43 16.66 -26.25
N LEU A 121 14.58 16.27 -25.68
CA LEU A 121 15.78 17.11 -25.59
C LEU A 121 16.93 16.56 -26.43
N ALA A 122 17.65 17.43 -27.14
CA ALA A 122 18.73 17.08 -28.07
C ALA A 122 20.08 16.73 -27.39
N GLY A 123 20.14 16.70 -26.04
CA GLY A 123 21.32 16.30 -25.27
C GLY A 123 22.48 17.32 -25.21
N GLY A 124 22.42 18.41 -25.99
CA GLY A 124 23.35 19.54 -25.90
C GLY A 124 23.07 20.42 -24.67
N LYS A 125 24.12 20.91 -23.99
CA LYS A 125 23.96 21.97 -22.98
C LYS A 125 24.09 23.31 -23.68
N SER A 126 23.00 23.83 -24.23
CA SER A 126 22.99 25.20 -24.74
C SER A 126 22.63 26.18 -23.61
N ALA A 127 22.97 27.46 -23.78
CA ALA A 127 22.62 28.50 -22.81
C ALA A 127 21.17 28.98 -22.97
N ASP A 128 20.54 28.69 -24.11
CA ASP A 128 19.18 29.08 -24.45
C ASP A 128 18.27 27.85 -24.44
N PRO A 129 17.27 27.77 -23.54
CA PRO A 129 16.40 26.61 -23.41
C PRO A 129 15.69 26.20 -24.71
N MET A 130 15.51 27.12 -25.67
CA MET A 130 14.88 26.82 -26.96
C MET A 130 15.73 25.90 -27.85
N ASN A 131 17.06 25.98 -27.74
CA ASN A 131 18.00 25.16 -28.50
C ASN A 131 18.24 23.78 -27.87
N ASP A 132 17.76 23.56 -26.63
CA ASP A 132 17.82 22.25 -25.98
C ASP A 132 16.73 21.28 -26.51
N ILE A 133 15.68 21.79 -27.16
CA ILE A 133 14.56 20.99 -27.72
C ILE A 133 15.00 20.29 -29.01
N ASP A 134 14.70 18.99 -29.12
CA ASP A 134 14.94 18.23 -30.36
C ASP A 134 13.80 18.41 -31.37
N TRP A 135 13.79 19.56 -32.04
CA TRP A 135 12.80 19.89 -33.09
C TRP A 135 12.84 18.91 -34.26
N VAL A 136 14.01 18.40 -34.61
CA VAL A 136 14.19 17.42 -35.68
C VAL A 136 13.46 16.12 -35.34
N LEU A 137 13.58 15.64 -34.10
CA LEU A 137 12.83 14.46 -33.66
C LEU A 137 11.33 14.73 -33.60
N VAL A 138 10.91 15.91 -33.15
CA VAL A 138 9.49 16.31 -33.12
C VAL A 138 8.88 16.23 -34.51
N GLU A 139 9.47 16.91 -35.49
CA GLU A 139 9.00 16.94 -36.89
C GLU A 139 8.99 15.54 -37.51
N ASN A 140 10.08 14.78 -37.37
CA ASN A 140 10.19 13.42 -37.91
C ASN A 140 9.11 12.48 -37.35
N VAL A 141 8.75 12.62 -36.08
CA VAL A 141 7.72 11.80 -35.44
C VAL A 141 6.32 12.28 -35.83
N THR A 142 6.09 13.58 -36.01
CA THR A 142 4.76 14.08 -36.36
C THR A 142 4.40 13.90 -37.83
N GLU A 143 5.38 13.98 -38.73
CA GLU A 143 5.17 13.96 -40.19
C GLU A 143 5.33 12.57 -40.81
N THR A 144 5.75 11.56 -40.06
CA THR A 144 5.97 10.21 -40.61
C THR A 144 4.68 9.51 -41.03
N ASP A 145 4.71 8.90 -42.22
CA ASP A 145 3.64 8.03 -42.73
C ASP A 145 3.50 6.73 -41.92
N ALA A 146 4.45 6.40 -41.02
CA ALA A 146 4.39 5.18 -40.21
C ALA A 146 3.11 5.10 -39.37
N TRP A 147 2.55 6.25 -38.94
CA TRP A 147 1.29 6.31 -38.18
C TRP A 147 0.04 5.94 -38.99
N SER A 148 0.15 5.84 -40.31
CA SER A 148 -0.94 5.29 -41.14
C SER A 148 -1.11 3.77 -40.93
N ASN A 149 -0.05 3.08 -40.48
CA ASN A 149 -0.10 1.66 -40.17
C ASN A 149 -0.69 1.42 -38.76
N PRO A 150 -1.83 0.70 -38.63
CA PRO A 150 -2.43 0.41 -37.33
C PRO A 150 -1.50 -0.33 -36.35
N LEU A 151 -0.53 -1.12 -36.85
CA LEU A 151 0.44 -1.83 -36.01
C LEU A 151 1.46 -0.88 -35.36
N GLN A 152 1.65 0.32 -35.91
CA GLN A 152 2.54 1.35 -35.35
C GLN A 152 1.82 2.29 -34.39
N ARG A 153 0.48 2.20 -34.29
CA ARG A 153 -0.31 2.92 -33.29
C ARG A 153 -0.31 2.16 -31.96
N ALA A 154 -1.17 2.54 -31.00
CA ALA A 154 -1.37 1.79 -29.76
C ALA A 154 -1.75 0.32 -30.05
N ARG A 155 -1.47 -0.61 -29.12
CA ARG A 155 -1.61 -2.03 -29.41
C ARG A 155 -3.06 -2.27 -29.79
N PRO A 156 -3.34 -2.79 -31.00
CA PRO A 156 -4.64 -3.37 -31.23
C PRO A 156 -4.74 -4.53 -30.24
N ASP A 157 -5.83 -4.63 -29.48
CA ASP A 157 -6.19 -5.87 -28.81
C ASP A 157 -6.49 -6.90 -29.91
N VAL A 158 -5.43 -7.45 -30.51
CA VAL A 158 -5.54 -8.47 -31.54
C VAL A 158 -5.96 -9.73 -30.80
N TYR A 159 -7.25 -10.01 -30.87
CA TYR A 159 -7.80 -11.31 -30.58
C TYR A 159 -7.31 -12.29 -31.66
N LEU A 160 -6.04 -12.69 -31.58
CA LEU A 160 -5.52 -13.86 -32.28
C LEU A 160 -6.18 -15.05 -31.61
N GLY A 161 -7.16 -15.68 -32.25
CA GLY A 161 -7.88 -16.88 -31.80
C GLY A 161 -6.97 -18.11 -31.62
N THR A 162 -5.88 -17.97 -30.88
CA THR A 162 -4.91 -19.00 -30.54
C THR A 162 -4.92 -19.15 -29.02
N ASN A 163 -5.27 -20.36 -28.57
CA ASN A 163 -5.40 -20.75 -27.17
C ASN A 163 -4.05 -20.80 -26.42
N GLU A 164 -3.24 -19.73 -26.42
CA GLU A 164 -1.98 -19.71 -25.68
C GLU A 164 -2.16 -19.23 -24.24
N ARG A 165 -2.57 -20.16 -23.38
CA ARG A 165 -2.11 -20.22 -21.98
C ARG A 165 -0.66 -20.69 -21.98
N SER A 166 0.32 -19.78 -22.01
CA SER A 166 1.64 -19.93 -21.34
C SER A 166 2.64 -18.95 -21.93
N LEU A 167 3.02 -17.93 -21.15
CA LEU A 167 4.40 -17.43 -20.96
C LEU A 167 4.33 -16.20 -20.03
N GLY A 168 4.53 -16.47 -18.73
CA GLY A 168 5.02 -15.58 -17.67
C GLY A 168 4.80 -14.07 -17.78
N GLY A 169 3.55 -13.62 -17.71
CA GLY A 169 3.18 -12.27 -17.28
C GLY A 169 2.17 -12.37 -16.14
N ASP A 170 2.25 -11.47 -15.15
CA ASP A 170 1.31 -11.41 -14.03
C ASP A 170 -0.14 -11.56 -14.50
N ARG A 171 -0.87 -12.44 -13.81
CA ARG A 171 -2.28 -12.72 -14.06
C ARG A 171 -3.08 -11.41 -13.97
N ARG A 172 -3.68 -10.98 -15.08
CA ARG A 172 -5.04 -10.42 -15.03
C ARG A 172 -5.98 -11.59 -15.28
N GLU A 173 -6.68 -12.02 -14.24
CA GLU A 173 -7.82 -12.92 -14.40
C GLU A 173 -8.94 -12.13 -15.07
N TYR A 174 -8.97 -12.11 -16.41
CA TYR A 174 -10.19 -11.78 -17.13
C TYR A 174 -11.12 -12.99 -17.02
N GLY A 175 -12.18 -12.84 -16.22
CA GLY A 175 -13.17 -13.89 -15.98
C GLY A 175 -13.88 -14.27 -17.28
N PHE A 176 -13.66 -15.48 -17.77
CA PHE A 176 -14.51 -16.07 -18.82
C PHE A 176 -15.70 -16.77 -18.17
N GLY A 177 -16.87 -16.12 -18.24
CA GLY A 177 -18.16 -16.68 -17.87
C GLY A 177 -19.17 -16.55 -18.99
N LYS A 178 -19.33 -17.62 -19.80
CA LYS A 178 -20.51 -17.97 -20.61
C LYS A 178 -21.11 -16.88 -21.52
N LEU A 179 -20.78 -16.93 -22.81
CA LEU A 179 -21.77 -16.66 -23.87
C LEU A 179 -21.63 -17.71 -24.97
N ARG A 180 -22.59 -18.64 -24.99
CA ARG A 180 -22.83 -19.60 -26.07
C ARG A 180 -24.30 -19.44 -26.44
N HIS A 181 -24.54 -19.20 -27.73
CA HIS A 181 -25.81 -19.20 -28.47
C HIS A 181 -26.66 -17.92 -28.45
N GLY A 182 -26.99 -17.44 -29.64
CA GLY A 182 -28.08 -16.49 -29.88
C GLY A 182 -27.87 -15.66 -31.14
N MET A 183 -28.51 -16.06 -32.25
CA MET A 183 -28.54 -15.32 -33.52
C MET A 183 -29.52 -14.14 -33.47
N ALA A 184 -29.20 -13.10 -34.26
CA ALA A 184 -30.09 -12.20 -35.00
C ALA A 184 -30.88 -11.10 -34.25
N PHE A 185 -30.58 -9.81 -34.52
CA PHE A 185 -31.28 -8.91 -35.47
C PHE A 185 -30.84 -7.43 -35.26
N GLU A 186 -30.73 -6.70 -36.38
CA GLU A 186 -30.76 -5.22 -36.56
C GLU A 186 -29.82 -4.30 -35.77
N GLN A 187 -28.69 -3.92 -36.39
CA GLN A 187 -27.85 -2.79 -35.96
C GLN A 187 -28.32 -1.47 -36.61
N LYS A 188 -28.74 -0.49 -35.79
CA LYS A 188 -28.61 0.94 -36.11
C LYS A 188 -27.23 1.41 -35.69
N SER A 189 -26.57 2.20 -36.54
CA SER A 189 -25.24 2.77 -36.31
C SER A 189 -25.28 3.88 -35.24
N HIS A 190 -24.69 3.63 -34.07
CA HIS A 190 -24.30 4.66 -33.10
C HIS A 190 -22.81 5.01 -33.27
N PRO A 191 -22.38 6.27 -33.07
CA PRO A 191 -20.98 6.67 -33.21
C PRO A 191 -20.22 6.33 -31.92
N THR A 192 -19.64 5.13 -31.86
CA THR A 192 -18.77 4.70 -30.76
C THR A 192 -17.34 5.22 -30.96
N TYR A 193 -16.89 6.09 -30.05
CA TYR A 193 -15.46 6.34 -29.83
C TYR A 193 -14.90 5.16 -29.03
N GLY A 194 -14.08 4.34 -29.69
CA GLY A 194 -13.54 3.10 -29.15
C GLY A 194 -13.86 1.97 -30.11
N ILE A 195 -12.84 1.49 -30.83
CA ILE A 195 -12.97 0.36 -31.75
C ILE A 195 -13.11 -0.93 -30.93
N ARG A 196 -14.28 -1.16 -30.32
CA ARG A 196 -14.76 -2.49 -29.96
C ARG A 196 -15.71 -2.92 -31.06
N GLY A 197 -15.28 -3.89 -31.86
CA GLY A 197 -16.09 -4.43 -32.97
C GLY A 197 -15.58 -4.14 -34.38
N ALA A 198 -14.40 -3.55 -34.57
CA ALA A 198 -13.67 -3.87 -35.79
C ALA A 198 -13.21 -5.33 -35.66
N VAL A 199 -13.97 -6.24 -36.25
CA VAL A 199 -13.32 -7.29 -37.02
C VAL A 199 -12.37 -6.50 -37.92
N ALA A 200 -11.07 -6.56 -37.64
CA ALA A 200 -10.11 -6.01 -38.56
C ALA A 200 -10.51 -6.60 -39.92
N GLN A 201 -10.89 -5.76 -40.88
CA GLN A 201 -10.89 -6.19 -42.29
C GLN A 201 -9.50 -6.70 -42.71
N PHE A 202 -8.52 -6.52 -41.82
CA PHE A 202 -7.19 -7.10 -41.82
C PHE A 202 -7.20 -8.39 -41.02
N ASP A 203 -7.51 -9.47 -41.74
CA ASP A 203 -7.28 -10.85 -41.35
C ASP A 203 -5.78 -11.02 -41.02
N VAL A 204 -5.36 -10.79 -39.75
CA VAL A 204 -3.96 -10.95 -39.30
C VAL A 204 -3.47 -12.38 -39.54
N VAL A 205 -4.41 -13.32 -39.68
CA VAL A 205 -4.19 -14.73 -40.05
C VAL A 205 -3.75 -14.89 -41.52
N LYS A 206 -3.87 -13.83 -42.35
CA LYS A 206 -3.23 -13.71 -43.67
C LYS A 206 -2.10 -12.69 -43.62
N ALA A 207 -1.06 -12.96 -42.84
CA ALA A 207 0.23 -12.28 -42.97
C ALA A 207 0.84 -12.38 -44.40
N SER A 208 0.24 -13.15 -45.32
CA SER A 208 0.50 -13.12 -46.75
C SER A 208 0.05 -11.83 -47.48
N GLY A 209 -0.84 -11.02 -46.88
CA GLY A 209 -1.37 -9.78 -47.46
C GLY A 209 -0.94 -8.47 -46.77
N LEU A 210 -0.15 -8.55 -45.69
CA LEU A 210 0.31 -7.40 -44.89
C LEU A 210 1.77 -6.99 -45.14
N ALA A 211 2.56 -7.81 -45.83
CA ALA A 211 3.68 -7.25 -46.56
C ALA A 211 3.08 -6.33 -47.62
N PRO A 212 3.54 -5.07 -47.80
CA PRO A 212 3.14 -4.29 -48.96
C PRO A 212 3.25 -5.22 -50.17
N LYS A 213 2.23 -5.21 -51.05
CA LYS A 213 2.40 -5.74 -52.40
C LYS A 213 3.62 -5.00 -52.93
N ARG A 214 4.81 -5.62 -52.83
CA ARG A 214 5.95 -5.24 -53.65
C ARG A 214 5.46 -5.55 -55.04
N ASP A 215 4.92 -4.52 -55.70
CA ASP A 215 4.63 -4.62 -57.12
C ASP A 215 5.86 -5.24 -57.76
N ALA A 216 5.60 -6.22 -58.62
CA ALA A 216 6.59 -7.09 -59.24
C ALA A 216 7.44 -6.33 -60.28
N GLY A 217 7.89 -5.12 -59.96
CA GLY A 217 8.74 -4.26 -60.76
C GLY A 217 9.82 -3.64 -59.89
N GLU A 218 11.06 -4.09 -60.14
CA GLU A 218 12.31 -3.42 -59.76
C GLU A 218 12.76 -3.47 -58.30
N VAL A 219 13.21 -4.64 -57.86
CA VAL A 219 14.43 -4.73 -57.03
C VAL A 219 15.37 -5.71 -57.74
N PRO A 220 16.64 -5.36 -58.03
CA PRO A 220 17.55 -6.25 -58.71
C PRO A 220 17.71 -7.54 -57.90
N TYR A 221 17.52 -8.68 -58.57
CA TYR A 221 18.04 -9.95 -58.09
C TYR A 221 19.52 -9.74 -57.71
N GLN A 222 19.88 -10.12 -56.48
CA GLN A 222 21.16 -9.89 -55.79
C GLN A 222 21.39 -8.47 -55.23
N VAL A 223 20.76 -8.17 -54.09
CA VAL A 223 21.39 -7.28 -53.11
C VAL A 223 22.42 -8.11 -52.37
N ASP A 224 23.69 -7.80 -52.60
CA ASP A 224 24.82 -8.39 -51.90
C ASP A 224 24.69 -8.05 -50.40
N LEU A 225 24.27 -9.01 -49.57
CA LEU A 225 24.06 -8.87 -48.12
C LEU A 225 25.37 -8.68 -47.33
N THR A 226 26.48 -8.43 -48.03
CA THR A 226 27.87 -8.42 -47.55
C THR A 226 28.24 -7.20 -46.69
N LYS A 227 27.29 -6.30 -46.37
CA LYS A 227 27.54 -5.05 -45.61
C LYS A 227 26.60 -4.81 -44.41
N GLY A 228 26.18 -5.84 -43.68
CA GLY A 228 25.51 -5.67 -42.39
C GLY A 228 24.15 -4.93 -42.43
N LYS A 229 23.52 -4.86 -43.61
CA LYS A 229 22.17 -4.29 -43.81
C LYS A 229 21.10 -5.37 -43.62
N LEU A 230 20.04 -5.03 -42.88
CA LEU A 230 18.91 -5.89 -42.56
C LEU A 230 17.70 -5.47 -43.40
N ILE A 231 16.97 -6.47 -43.91
CA ILE A 231 15.72 -6.24 -44.65
C ILE A 231 14.56 -6.41 -43.68
N LEU A 232 13.93 -5.28 -43.35
CA LEU A 232 12.76 -5.20 -42.48
C LEU A 232 11.48 -5.29 -43.30
N ALA A 233 10.33 -5.28 -42.62
CA ALA A 233 9.02 -5.37 -43.28
C ALA A 233 8.70 -4.16 -44.18
N ASP A 234 9.16 -2.97 -43.80
CA ASP A 234 8.90 -1.68 -44.48
C ASP A 234 10.15 -1.02 -45.08
N SER A 235 11.35 -1.41 -44.64
CA SER A 235 12.57 -0.64 -44.87
C SER A 235 13.83 -1.53 -44.94
N CYS A 236 14.96 -0.91 -45.28
CA CYS A 236 16.29 -1.53 -45.20
C CYS A 236 17.17 -0.65 -44.31
N ILE A 237 17.70 -1.21 -43.22
CA ILE A 237 18.48 -0.46 -42.23
C ILE A 237 19.82 -1.14 -41.95
N GLU A 238 20.82 -0.36 -41.58
CA GLU A 238 22.08 -0.89 -41.05
C GLU A 238 21.86 -1.43 -39.64
N ALA A 239 22.44 -2.60 -39.35
CA ALA A 239 22.25 -3.31 -38.08
C ALA A 239 22.58 -2.45 -36.84
N GLU A 240 23.59 -1.57 -36.94
CA GLU A 240 24.01 -0.68 -35.85
C GLU A 240 22.94 0.37 -35.51
N ASN A 241 22.27 0.92 -36.52
CA ASN A 241 21.23 1.94 -36.36
C ASN A 241 19.91 1.39 -35.79
N LEU A 242 19.78 0.06 -35.73
CA LEU A 242 18.63 -0.64 -35.16
C LEU A 242 18.76 -0.86 -33.64
N VAL A 243 19.98 -0.92 -33.12
CA VAL A 243 20.23 -1.15 -31.69
C VAL A 243 19.67 -0.01 -30.84
N GLY A 244 18.90 -0.33 -29.80
CA GLY A 244 18.23 0.66 -28.95
C GLY A 244 16.91 1.22 -29.50
N ARG A 245 16.52 0.90 -30.74
CA ARG A 245 15.19 1.23 -31.28
C ARG A 245 14.11 0.27 -30.80
N ILE A 246 12.85 0.65 -31.02
CA ILE A 246 11.69 -0.21 -30.84
C ILE A 246 11.31 -0.81 -32.19
N ILE A 247 10.98 -2.09 -32.18
CA ILE A 247 10.40 -2.79 -33.33
C ILE A 247 9.03 -3.36 -32.98
N THR A 248 8.11 -3.33 -33.94
CA THR A 248 6.81 -3.99 -33.84
C THR A 248 6.81 -5.25 -34.68
N ALA A 249 6.46 -6.37 -34.08
CA ALA A 249 6.34 -7.64 -34.78
C ALA A 249 5.02 -7.73 -35.56
N ALA A 250 5.10 -7.84 -36.89
CA ALA A 250 3.95 -7.84 -37.79
C ALA A 250 2.91 -8.92 -37.48
N HIS A 251 3.37 -10.11 -37.06
CA HIS A 251 2.52 -11.28 -36.80
C HIS A 251 1.75 -11.22 -35.48
N SER A 252 2.14 -10.34 -34.54
CA SER A 252 1.53 -10.29 -33.20
C SER A 252 1.16 -8.88 -32.72
N GLY A 253 1.61 -7.83 -33.40
CA GLY A 253 1.46 -6.44 -32.93
C GLY A 253 2.29 -6.11 -31.68
N LYS A 254 3.09 -7.05 -31.17
CA LYS A 254 3.90 -6.84 -29.96
C LYS A 254 5.13 -5.99 -30.25
N ARG A 255 5.44 -5.08 -29.32
CA ARG A 255 6.61 -4.19 -29.39
C ARG A 255 7.78 -4.75 -28.59
N PHE A 256 8.99 -4.62 -29.13
CA PHE A 256 10.22 -5.07 -28.51
C PHE A 256 11.32 -4.00 -28.59
N TYR A 257 12.10 -3.85 -27.52
CA TYR A 257 13.35 -3.11 -27.51
C TYR A 257 14.45 -3.95 -28.14
N VAL A 258 15.11 -3.43 -29.16
CA VAL A 258 16.25 -4.09 -29.80
C VAL A 258 17.46 -3.99 -28.88
N ASP A 259 17.98 -5.14 -28.46
CA ASP A 259 19.14 -5.23 -27.57
C ASP A 259 20.43 -5.44 -28.37
N SER A 260 20.42 -6.36 -29.34
CA SER A 260 21.54 -6.59 -30.25
C SER A 260 21.11 -7.37 -31.49
N VAL A 261 21.85 -7.25 -32.60
CA VAL A 261 21.71 -8.12 -33.77
C VAL A 261 22.65 -9.32 -33.63
N ARG A 262 22.14 -10.55 -33.82
CA ARG A 262 22.90 -11.79 -33.65
C ARG A 262 23.32 -12.34 -35.01
N PHE A 263 24.55 -12.01 -35.42
CA PHE A 263 25.14 -12.50 -36.67
C PHE A 263 25.43 -13.99 -36.69
N ASP A 264 25.44 -14.64 -35.53
CA ASP A 264 25.63 -16.08 -35.34
C ASP A 264 24.34 -16.91 -35.46
N MET A 265 23.17 -16.26 -35.57
CA MET A 265 21.88 -16.93 -35.63
C MET A 265 21.07 -16.45 -36.84
N THR A 266 20.51 -17.39 -37.59
CA THR A 266 19.60 -17.18 -38.72
C THR A 266 18.26 -17.86 -38.45
N ALA A 267 17.29 -17.68 -39.34
CA ALA A 267 15.98 -18.32 -39.18
C ALA A 267 16.00 -19.85 -39.35
N GLU A 268 17.11 -20.42 -39.81
CA GLU A 268 17.31 -21.87 -39.95
C GLU A 268 17.82 -22.52 -38.66
N ASN A 269 18.28 -21.75 -37.68
CA ASN A 269 18.64 -22.27 -36.37
C ASN A 269 17.44 -22.90 -35.65
N SER A 270 17.72 -23.86 -34.77
CA SER A 270 16.71 -24.58 -33.99
C SER A 270 15.92 -23.67 -33.06
N PHE A 271 14.60 -23.84 -33.01
CA PHE A 271 13.73 -23.06 -32.13
C PHE A 271 13.91 -23.46 -30.65
N PRO A 272 13.89 -22.51 -29.68
CA PRO A 272 14.13 -22.80 -28.26
C PRO A 272 13.09 -23.79 -27.68
N ARG A 273 13.55 -24.78 -26.91
CA ARG A 273 12.66 -25.71 -26.17
C ARG A 273 12.15 -25.04 -24.90
N LYS A 274 10.92 -25.35 -24.48
CA LYS A 274 10.45 -25.02 -23.12
C LYS A 274 11.36 -25.73 -22.10
N GLU A 275 11.92 -24.98 -21.13
CA GLU A 275 12.75 -25.54 -20.05
C GLU A 275 12.01 -26.73 -19.40
N GLY A 276 12.64 -27.92 -19.43
CA GLY A 276 12.08 -29.16 -18.88
C GLY A 276 11.30 -30.07 -19.84
N TYR A 277 11.15 -29.71 -21.13
CA TYR A 277 10.48 -30.57 -22.12
C TYR A 277 11.47 -31.50 -22.84
N LEU A 278 11.31 -32.82 -22.63
CA LEU A 278 12.12 -33.90 -23.21
C LEU A 278 11.48 -34.56 -24.45
N GLY A 279 10.35 -34.04 -24.94
CA GLY A 279 9.68 -34.54 -26.14
C GLY A 279 10.37 -34.12 -27.45
N PRO A 280 9.88 -34.59 -28.62
CA PRO A 280 10.37 -34.13 -29.92
C PRO A 280 10.24 -32.61 -30.06
N LEU A 281 11.14 -32.00 -30.81
CA LEU A 281 11.08 -30.56 -31.13
C LEU A 281 9.70 -30.23 -31.70
N GLU A 282 8.95 -29.35 -31.03
CA GLU A 282 7.63 -28.87 -31.52
C GLU A 282 7.79 -28.12 -32.85
N TYR A 283 8.94 -27.47 -33.05
CA TYR A 283 9.33 -26.81 -34.29
C TYR A 283 10.82 -27.04 -34.58
N SER A 284 11.17 -27.33 -35.83
CA SER A 284 12.55 -27.66 -36.22
C SER A 284 13.48 -26.44 -36.31
N SER A 285 12.93 -25.27 -36.69
CA SER A 285 13.66 -24.01 -36.83
C SER A 285 12.74 -22.80 -36.59
N TYR A 286 13.30 -21.58 -36.50
CA TYR A 286 12.49 -20.36 -36.46
C TYR A 286 11.62 -20.21 -37.71
N ALA A 287 12.14 -20.52 -38.91
CA ALA A 287 11.37 -20.50 -40.15
C ALA A 287 10.20 -21.50 -40.11
N ASP A 288 10.43 -22.69 -39.55
CA ASP A 288 9.39 -23.71 -39.37
C ASP A 288 8.31 -23.28 -38.36
N TYR A 289 8.71 -22.65 -37.25
CA TYR A 289 7.80 -22.07 -36.28
C TYR A 289 6.87 -21.03 -36.91
N TYR A 290 7.42 -20.04 -37.63
CA TYR A 290 6.61 -19.00 -38.25
C TYR A 290 5.71 -19.53 -39.38
N LYS A 291 6.17 -20.55 -40.12
CA LYS A 291 5.38 -21.21 -41.16
C LYS A 291 4.23 -22.03 -40.58
N GLN A 292 4.48 -22.85 -39.55
CA GLN A 292 3.46 -23.72 -38.96
C GLN A 292 2.47 -22.95 -38.09
N LYS A 293 2.93 -22.00 -37.28
CA LYS A 293 2.07 -21.28 -36.32
C LYS A 293 1.34 -20.08 -36.93
N TYR A 294 2.00 -19.32 -37.81
CA TYR A 294 1.46 -18.07 -38.37
C TYR A 294 1.23 -18.14 -39.88
N GLY A 295 1.58 -19.24 -40.55
CA GLY A 295 1.45 -19.37 -42.01
C GLY A 295 2.43 -18.51 -42.80
N VAL A 296 3.49 -18.00 -42.18
CA VAL A 296 4.44 -17.06 -42.81
C VAL A 296 5.67 -17.80 -43.33
N ASP A 297 5.88 -17.77 -44.66
CA ASP A 297 7.13 -18.27 -45.27
C ASP A 297 8.14 -17.13 -45.41
N LEU A 298 9.19 -17.23 -44.61
CA LEU A 298 10.32 -16.28 -44.57
C LEU A 298 11.08 -16.30 -45.90
N ARG A 299 11.32 -15.13 -46.52
CA ARG A 299 12.06 -15.05 -47.79
C ARG A 299 13.57 -14.95 -47.54
N TYR A 300 13.96 -14.28 -46.46
CA TYR A 300 15.35 -14.00 -46.13
C TYR A 300 15.83 -14.84 -44.94
N LYS A 301 15.76 -16.17 -45.06
CA LYS A 301 16.05 -17.11 -43.95
C LYS A 301 17.49 -17.02 -43.41
N GLN A 302 18.43 -16.58 -44.24
CA GLN A 302 19.86 -16.46 -43.91
C GLN A 302 20.26 -15.14 -43.24
N GLN A 303 19.34 -14.17 -43.15
CA GLN A 303 19.65 -12.92 -42.48
C GLN A 303 19.74 -13.13 -40.95
N PRO A 304 20.56 -12.31 -40.25
CA PRO A 304 20.77 -12.49 -38.82
C PRO A 304 19.52 -12.13 -38.01
N LEU A 305 19.29 -12.85 -36.90
CA LEU A 305 18.15 -12.62 -36.02
C LEU A 305 18.37 -11.42 -35.08
N ILE A 306 17.28 -10.77 -34.70
CA ILE A 306 17.28 -9.67 -33.75
C ILE A 306 17.04 -10.22 -32.35
N ARG A 307 17.98 -9.99 -31.42
CA ARG A 307 17.75 -10.23 -29.99
C ARG A 307 17.04 -9.01 -29.41
N ALA A 308 15.82 -9.23 -28.92
CA ALA A 308 14.96 -8.16 -28.43
C ALA A 308 14.32 -8.49 -27.08
N ARG A 309 13.95 -7.47 -26.32
CA ARG A 309 13.28 -7.56 -25.02
C ARG A 309 11.87 -6.99 -25.14
N GLY A 310 10.87 -7.65 -24.58
CA GLY A 310 9.49 -7.15 -24.63
C GLY A 310 9.36 -5.76 -24.00
N VAL A 311 8.59 -4.87 -24.62
CA VAL A 311 8.21 -3.58 -24.02
C VAL A 311 7.13 -3.85 -22.98
N SER A 312 7.47 -3.69 -21.69
CA SER A 312 6.50 -3.82 -20.60
C SER A 312 5.57 -2.62 -20.52
N TYR A 313 4.37 -2.82 -19.98
CA TYR A 313 3.45 -1.73 -19.62
C TYR A 313 4.05 -0.83 -18.53
N CYS A 314 3.51 0.39 -18.41
CA CYS A 314 3.82 1.28 -17.30
C CYS A 314 3.54 0.57 -15.97
N LYS A 315 4.53 0.61 -15.06
CA LYS A 315 4.43 -0.01 -13.74
C LYS A 315 4.38 1.09 -12.68
N ASN A 316 3.71 0.84 -11.55
CA ASN A 316 3.75 1.77 -10.42
C ASN A 316 5.17 1.75 -9.81
N LEU A 317 5.88 2.87 -9.89
CA LEU A 317 7.24 3.04 -9.37
C LEU A 317 7.27 3.75 -8.01
N LEU A 318 6.12 4.15 -7.43
CA LEU A 318 6.05 4.86 -6.15
C LEU A 318 5.95 3.92 -4.93
N SER A 319 5.67 2.64 -5.16
CA SER A 319 5.46 1.65 -4.10
C SER A 319 6.60 0.63 -4.04
N PRO A 320 7.19 0.37 -2.86
CA PRO A 320 8.21 -0.66 -2.68
C PRO A 320 7.57 -2.04 -2.86
N ARG A 321 7.93 -2.75 -3.93
CA ARG A 321 7.32 -4.06 -4.25
C ARG A 321 7.90 -5.24 -3.47
N PHE A 322 8.91 -5.01 -2.63
CA PHE A 322 9.81 -6.07 -2.17
C PHE A 322 10.17 -6.01 -0.68
N GLU A 323 9.47 -5.22 0.14
CA GLU A 323 9.77 -5.08 1.58
C GLU A 323 9.36 -6.28 2.46
N HIS A 324 8.87 -7.38 1.89
CA HIS A 324 8.57 -8.59 2.65
C HIS A 324 9.61 -9.69 2.43
N SER A 325 10.82 -9.44 2.92
CA SER A 325 11.74 -10.48 3.41
C SER A 325 12.83 -9.81 4.26
N GLU A 326 12.48 -9.38 5.46
CA GLU A 326 13.50 -9.03 6.45
C GLU A 326 14.28 -10.29 6.86
N GLY A 327 15.61 -10.22 6.77
CA GLY A 327 16.52 -10.93 7.67
C GLY A 327 16.66 -12.43 7.51
N HIS A 328 17.18 -12.91 6.38
CA HIS A 328 18.14 -14.02 6.43
C HIS A 328 19.50 -13.51 5.96
N ASP A 329 20.33 -13.11 6.92
CA ASP A 329 21.78 -13.09 6.75
C ASP A 329 22.24 -14.53 6.50
N GLY A 330 22.40 -14.87 5.23
CA GLY A 330 22.85 -16.18 4.77
C GLY A 330 22.27 -16.50 3.41
N GLU A 331 23.10 -16.33 2.38
CA GLU A 331 22.82 -16.59 0.96
C GLU A 331 22.07 -15.47 0.23
N SER A 332 22.82 -14.43 -0.12
CA SER A 332 22.50 -13.57 -1.26
C SER A 332 22.57 -14.40 -2.55
N GLU A 333 21.57 -15.24 -2.81
CA GLU A 333 21.29 -15.62 -4.18
C GLU A 333 20.77 -14.36 -4.87
N GLU A 334 21.62 -13.77 -5.72
CA GLU A 334 21.21 -12.85 -6.76
C GLU A 334 20.15 -13.56 -7.62
N ILE A 335 18.88 -13.49 -7.22
CA ILE A 335 17.75 -13.72 -8.12
C ILE A 335 17.72 -12.52 -9.05
N ASN A 336 18.69 -12.46 -9.96
CA ASN A 336 18.64 -11.66 -11.17
C ASN A 336 17.28 -11.99 -11.80
N GLU A 337 16.37 -11.01 -11.88
CA GLU A 337 15.13 -11.16 -12.65
C GLU A 337 15.53 -11.75 -14.00
N LYS A 338 15.15 -13.01 -14.30
CA LYS A 338 15.49 -13.65 -15.57
C LYS A 338 14.93 -12.78 -16.69
N ILE A 339 15.78 -11.94 -17.29
CA ILE A 339 15.38 -11.09 -18.41
C ILE A 339 15.17 -12.02 -19.60
N TYR A 340 13.91 -12.28 -19.95
CA TYR A 340 13.56 -13.10 -21.10
C TYR A 340 13.81 -12.32 -22.40
N TYR A 341 14.76 -12.81 -23.19
CA TYR A 341 15.01 -12.32 -24.55
C TYR A 341 14.22 -13.14 -25.57
N VAL A 342 13.77 -12.47 -26.61
CA VAL A 342 13.13 -13.08 -27.78
C VAL A 342 14.00 -12.83 -29.00
N PHE A 343 14.08 -13.81 -29.90
CA PHE A 343 14.79 -13.69 -31.16
C PHE A 343 13.78 -13.59 -32.31
N LEU A 344 13.88 -12.53 -33.11
CA LEU A 344 12.91 -12.19 -34.16
C LEU A 344 13.59 -12.06 -35.53
N PRO A 345 13.00 -12.63 -36.62
CA PRO A 345 13.44 -12.36 -37.98
C PRO A 345 13.21 -10.88 -38.36
N PRO A 346 14.22 -10.16 -38.89
CA PRO A 346 14.06 -8.77 -39.30
C PRO A 346 12.91 -8.53 -40.28
N GLU A 347 12.68 -9.43 -41.26
CA GLU A 347 11.63 -9.25 -42.27
C GLU A 347 10.20 -9.24 -41.71
N LEU A 348 10.00 -9.63 -40.45
CA LEU A 348 8.72 -9.57 -39.74
C LEU A 348 8.59 -8.36 -38.82
N CYS A 349 9.57 -7.46 -38.82
CA CYS A 349 9.67 -6.36 -37.88
C CYS A 349 9.52 -5.03 -38.64
N PHE A 350 8.68 -4.16 -38.09
CA PHE A 350 8.57 -2.76 -38.49
C PHE A 350 9.34 -1.90 -37.49
N VAL A 351 10.10 -0.90 -37.95
CA VAL A 351 10.82 0.01 -37.05
C VAL A 351 9.86 1.08 -36.56
N HIS A 352 9.75 1.20 -35.25
CA HIS A 352 8.90 2.20 -34.64
C HIS A 352 9.52 3.60 -34.76
N PRO A 353 8.74 4.65 -35.06
CA PRO A 353 9.27 6.01 -35.25
C PRO A 353 9.85 6.61 -33.96
N LEU A 354 9.28 6.27 -32.79
CA LEU A 354 9.81 6.71 -31.49
C LEU A 354 11.12 5.98 -31.08
N PRO A 355 12.14 6.71 -30.60
CA PRO A 355 13.34 6.12 -30.01
C PRO A 355 13.03 5.28 -28.76
N GLY A 356 13.75 4.16 -28.58
CA GLY A 356 13.52 3.27 -27.44
C GLY A 356 13.96 3.86 -26.09
N SER A 357 14.99 4.70 -26.09
CA SER A 357 15.45 5.42 -24.90
C SER A 357 14.40 6.41 -24.40
N LEU A 358 13.79 7.18 -25.33
CA LEU A 358 12.72 8.12 -25.06
C LEU A 358 11.49 7.42 -24.45
N VAL A 359 11.01 6.33 -25.05
CA VAL A 359 9.85 5.58 -24.52
C VAL A 359 10.16 4.98 -23.15
N ARG A 360 11.36 4.42 -22.94
CA ARG A 360 11.77 3.89 -21.62
C ARG A 360 11.81 4.98 -20.55
N GLY A 361 12.27 6.18 -20.90
CA GLY A 361 12.23 7.35 -20.03
C GLY A 361 10.79 7.77 -19.73
N ALA A 362 9.95 7.85 -20.77
CA ALA A 362 8.57 8.27 -20.67
C ALA A 362 7.69 7.29 -19.85
N GLN A 363 8.01 6.00 -19.81
CA GLN A 363 7.32 5.01 -18.96
C GLN A 363 7.42 5.32 -17.45
N ARG A 364 8.32 6.21 -17.02
CA ARG A 364 8.45 6.67 -15.62
C ARG A 364 7.54 7.87 -15.32
N LEU A 365 7.07 8.57 -16.35
CA LEU A 365 6.30 9.81 -16.22
C LEU A 365 5.00 9.66 -15.45
N PRO A 366 4.19 8.59 -15.62
CA PRO A 366 2.93 8.47 -14.87
C PRO A 366 3.15 8.53 -13.36
N SER A 367 4.17 7.82 -12.85
CA SER A 367 4.51 7.84 -11.42
C SER A 367 5.06 9.19 -10.96
N ILE A 368 5.90 9.83 -11.78
CA ILE A 368 6.47 11.14 -11.45
C ILE A 368 5.37 12.19 -11.39
N MET A 369 4.54 12.28 -12.44
CA MET A 369 3.44 13.24 -12.50
C MET A 369 2.40 13.00 -11.42
N ARG A 370 2.08 11.74 -11.10
CA ARG A 370 1.23 11.42 -9.94
C ARG A 370 1.76 12.09 -8.67
N ARG A 371 3.07 12.02 -8.42
CA ARG A 371 3.67 12.64 -7.23
C ARG A 371 3.75 14.16 -7.32
N VAL A 372 3.97 14.74 -8.51
CA VAL A 372 3.89 16.20 -8.73
C VAL A 372 2.48 16.71 -8.42
N GLU A 373 1.44 16.09 -9.01
CA GLU A 373 0.03 16.41 -8.77
C GLU A 373 -0.31 16.33 -7.28
N SER A 374 0.17 15.29 -6.62
CA SER A 374 0.00 15.08 -5.17
C SER A 374 0.60 16.21 -4.33
N MET A 375 1.82 16.63 -4.66
CA MET A 375 2.49 17.72 -3.94
C MET A 375 1.80 19.06 -4.20
N LEU A 376 1.31 19.30 -5.42
CA LEU A 376 0.58 20.51 -5.75
C LEU A 376 -0.74 20.63 -5.00
N LEU A 377 -1.47 19.52 -4.81
CA LEU A 377 -2.64 19.46 -3.95
C LEU A 377 -2.29 19.83 -2.50
N ALA A 378 -1.17 19.32 -1.99
CA ALA A 378 -0.71 19.64 -0.63
C ALA A 378 -0.31 21.11 -0.47
N VAL A 379 0.37 21.70 -1.46
CA VAL A 379 0.70 23.14 -1.50
C VAL A 379 -0.57 23.99 -1.56
N GLN A 380 -1.54 23.61 -2.39
CA GLN A 380 -2.82 24.31 -2.45
C GLN A 380 -3.53 24.28 -1.09
N LEU A 381 -3.58 23.12 -0.44
CA LEU A 381 -4.20 23.01 0.89
C LEU A 381 -3.44 23.86 1.93
N LYS A 382 -2.11 23.87 1.86
CA LYS A 382 -1.27 24.72 2.71
C LYS A 382 -1.62 26.21 2.54
N ASP A 383 -1.79 26.68 1.32
CA ASP A 383 -2.18 28.07 1.02
C ASP A 383 -3.58 28.41 1.54
N ILE A 384 -4.52 27.46 1.47
CA ILE A 384 -5.88 27.64 1.99
C ILE A 384 -5.89 27.71 3.52
N ILE A 385 -5.09 26.89 4.19
CA ILE A 385 -4.96 26.91 5.66
C ILE A 385 -4.16 28.15 6.11
N ASN A 386 -3.24 28.63 5.27
CA ASN A 386 -2.44 29.83 5.45
C ASN A 386 -1.60 29.79 6.75
N TYR A 387 -0.75 28.77 6.89
CA TYR A 387 0.20 28.64 7.99
C TYR A 387 1.51 28.01 7.50
N PRO A 388 2.69 28.41 8.03
CA PRO A 388 3.99 27.91 7.55
C PRO A 388 4.30 26.48 8.03
N VAL A 389 3.71 25.47 7.36
CA VAL A 389 4.05 24.04 7.51
C VAL A 389 4.54 23.50 6.16
N PRO A 390 5.59 22.65 6.10
CA PRO A 390 6.05 22.04 4.86
C PRO A 390 4.94 21.24 4.14
N ALA A 391 4.75 21.47 2.85
CA ALA A 391 3.76 20.79 2.03
C ALA A 391 4.03 19.27 1.93
N SER A 392 5.29 18.84 2.03
CA SER A 392 5.66 17.42 2.08
C SER A 392 5.05 16.69 3.29
N LYS A 393 4.96 17.37 4.44
CA LYS A 393 4.33 16.83 5.65
C LYS A 393 2.81 16.88 5.59
N ILE A 394 2.25 17.88 4.92
CA ILE A 394 0.81 17.91 4.63
C ILE A 394 0.45 16.76 3.69
N LEU A 395 1.26 16.50 2.66
CA LEU A 395 1.08 15.34 1.78
C LEU A 395 1.11 14.02 2.57
N GLU A 396 2.05 13.86 3.51
CA GLU A 396 2.11 12.68 4.39
C GLU A 396 0.79 12.44 5.15
N ALA A 397 0.18 13.50 5.68
CA ALA A 397 -1.12 13.42 6.37
C ALA A 397 -2.31 13.17 5.42
N LEU A 398 -2.19 13.48 4.13
CA LEU A 398 -3.23 13.25 3.12
C LEU A 398 -3.15 11.86 2.47
N THR A 399 -2.07 11.11 2.72
CA THR A 399 -1.84 9.80 2.09
C THR A 399 -2.26 8.66 3.02
N ALA A 400 -3.23 7.87 2.59
CA ALA A 400 -3.71 6.70 3.31
C ALA A 400 -2.77 5.50 3.18
N ALA A 401 -2.77 4.61 4.17
CA ALA A 401 -2.01 3.36 4.15
C ALA A 401 -2.38 2.47 2.95
N SER A 402 -3.62 2.55 2.46
CA SER A 402 -4.10 1.82 1.27
C SER A 402 -3.41 2.24 -0.04
N CYS A 403 -2.75 3.41 -0.10
CA CYS A 403 -1.93 3.80 -1.25
C CYS A 403 -0.67 2.95 -1.43
N GLN A 404 -0.19 2.30 -0.35
CA GLN A 404 1.04 1.51 -0.32
C GLN A 404 2.28 2.32 -0.73
N GLU A 405 2.32 3.61 -0.37
CA GLU A 405 3.52 4.43 -0.45
C GLU A 405 4.40 4.25 0.79
N THR A 406 5.62 4.77 0.76
CA THR A 406 6.60 4.65 1.86
C THR A 406 6.23 5.47 3.11
N PHE A 407 5.17 6.26 3.04
CA PHE A 407 4.68 7.11 4.12
C PHE A 407 3.15 7.11 4.12
N CYS A 408 2.55 7.32 5.30
CA CYS A 408 1.11 7.40 5.48
C CYS A 408 0.75 8.24 6.71
N TYR A 409 -0.53 8.60 6.82
CA TYR A 409 -1.03 9.45 7.88
C TYR A 409 -1.03 8.80 9.28
N GLU A 410 -1.01 7.46 9.39
CA GLU A 410 -1.32 6.71 10.63
C GLU A 410 -0.44 7.12 11.83
N ARG A 411 0.82 7.45 11.55
CA ARG A 411 1.76 7.87 12.60
C ARG A 411 1.40 9.26 13.14
N ALA A 412 1.04 10.19 12.25
CA ALA A 412 0.62 11.53 12.61
C ALA A 412 -0.77 11.54 13.25
N GLU A 413 -1.68 10.69 12.78
CA GLU A 413 -3.01 10.43 13.37
C GLU A 413 -2.88 10.09 14.85
N LEU A 414 -2.01 9.14 15.21
CA LEU A 414 -1.80 8.72 16.59
C LEU A 414 -1.50 9.89 17.54
N LEU A 415 -0.62 10.80 17.12
CA LEU A 415 -0.23 11.97 17.89
C LEU A 415 -1.32 13.05 17.88
N GLY A 416 -1.97 13.24 16.74
CA GLY A 416 -3.05 14.18 16.53
C GLY A 416 -4.29 13.87 17.37
N ASP A 417 -4.72 12.61 17.40
CA ASP A 417 -5.78 12.08 18.25
C ASP A 417 -5.53 12.41 19.73
N ALA A 418 -4.33 12.06 20.22
CA ALA A 418 -3.94 12.32 21.60
C ALA A 418 -3.89 13.84 21.92
N TYR A 419 -3.38 14.65 20.99
CA TYR A 419 -3.35 16.11 21.14
C TYR A 419 -4.75 16.72 21.14
N LEU A 420 -5.62 16.33 20.21
CA LEU A 420 -6.99 16.82 20.08
C LEU A 420 -7.78 16.52 21.35
N LYS A 421 -7.73 15.27 21.85
CA LYS A 421 -8.34 14.87 23.12
C LYS A 421 -7.84 15.70 24.29
N TRP A 422 -6.53 15.93 24.38
CA TRP A 422 -5.94 16.78 25.42
C TRP A 422 -6.44 18.22 25.38
N VAL A 423 -6.44 18.86 24.21
CA VAL A 423 -6.87 20.26 24.06
C VAL A 423 -8.36 20.41 24.41
N VAL A 424 -9.20 19.49 23.93
CA VAL A 424 -10.65 19.48 24.21
C VAL A 424 -10.94 19.18 25.69
N SER A 425 -10.29 18.16 26.28
CA SER A 425 -10.44 17.87 27.71
C SER A 425 -10.06 19.06 28.58
N ARG A 426 -8.94 19.73 28.27
CA ARG A 426 -8.49 20.94 28.97
C ARG A 426 -9.52 22.06 28.87
N PHE A 427 -10.03 22.32 27.67
CA PHE A 427 -11.03 23.35 27.42
C PHE A 427 -12.32 23.08 28.20
N LEU A 428 -12.87 21.87 28.11
CA LEU A 428 -14.11 21.48 28.79
C LEU A 428 -13.97 21.56 30.32
N PHE A 429 -12.82 21.10 30.84
CA PHE A 429 -12.53 21.13 32.28
C PHE A 429 -12.54 22.56 32.84
N LEU A 430 -11.91 23.50 32.12
CA LEU A 430 -11.79 24.91 32.53
C LEU A 430 -13.09 25.70 32.32
N LYS A 431 -13.78 25.48 31.20
CA LYS A 431 -15.01 26.19 30.84
C LYS A 431 -16.21 25.78 31.71
N TYR A 432 -16.25 24.53 32.15
CA TYR A 432 -17.40 23.97 32.89
C TYR A 432 -17.01 23.45 34.29
N PRO A 433 -16.69 24.34 35.26
CA PRO A 433 -16.22 23.93 36.58
C PRO A 433 -17.26 23.18 37.42
N GLN A 434 -18.56 23.31 37.11
CA GLN A 434 -19.66 22.68 37.85
C GLN A 434 -20.08 21.31 37.28
N LYS A 435 -19.57 20.91 36.11
CA LYS A 435 -19.92 19.64 35.47
C LYS A 435 -19.07 18.51 36.04
N HIS A 436 -19.69 17.35 36.25
CA HIS A 436 -18.98 16.15 36.73
C HIS A 436 -18.29 15.41 35.57
N GLU A 437 -17.41 14.46 35.89
CA GLU A 437 -16.61 13.69 34.92
C GLU A 437 -17.47 13.09 33.80
N GLY A 438 -18.51 12.30 34.10
CA GLY A 438 -19.33 11.69 33.04
C GLY A 438 -20.01 12.67 32.07
N GLN A 439 -20.34 13.88 32.51
CA GLN A 439 -20.85 14.95 31.63
C GLN A 439 -19.74 15.47 30.73
N LEU A 440 -18.55 15.72 31.28
CA LEU A 440 -17.38 16.18 30.53
C LEU A 440 -16.93 15.13 29.51
N THR A 441 -16.95 13.84 29.86
CA THR A 441 -16.64 12.73 28.95
C THR A 441 -17.63 12.64 27.80
N ARG A 442 -18.94 12.80 28.06
CA ARG A 442 -19.97 12.86 27.00
C ARG A 442 -19.77 14.06 26.08
N MET A 443 -19.49 15.24 26.64
CA MET A 443 -19.20 16.45 25.85
C MET A 443 -17.93 16.30 25.00
N ARG A 444 -16.87 15.67 25.55
CA ARG A 444 -15.65 15.35 24.78
C ARG A 444 -15.97 14.43 23.61
N GLN A 445 -16.74 13.37 23.83
CA GLN A 445 -17.16 12.46 22.74
C GLN A 445 -17.99 13.19 21.68
N GLN A 446 -18.87 14.10 22.08
CA GLN A 446 -19.65 14.92 21.14
C GLN A 446 -18.79 15.87 20.29
N MET A 447 -17.59 16.25 20.72
CA MET A 447 -16.69 17.11 19.94
C MET A 447 -15.64 16.34 19.13
N VAL A 448 -15.22 15.17 19.61
CA VAL A 448 -14.06 14.42 19.05
C VAL A 448 -14.49 13.10 18.38
N SER A 449 -15.79 12.81 18.28
CA SER A 449 -16.25 11.59 17.60
C SER A 449 -15.90 11.62 16.10
N ASN A 450 -15.62 10.44 15.54
CA ASN A 450 -15.26 10.29 14.12
C ASN A 450 -16.34 10.88 13.19
N ILE A 451 -17.63 10.77 13.54
CA ILE A 451 -18.71 11.35 12.75
C ILE A 451 -18.66 12.89 12.71
N VAL A 452 -18.30 13.53 13.82
CA VAL A 452 -18.18 14.99 13.90
C VAL A 452 -16.94 15.47 13.14
N LEU A 453 -15.80 14.80 13.31
CA LEU A 453 -14.58 15.11 12.55
C LEU A 453 -14.78 14.90 11.04
N TYR A 454 -15.50 13.85 10.66
CA TYR A 454 -15.93 13.62 9.28
C TYR A 454 -16.77 14.77 8.73
N GLN A 455 -17.78 15.24 9.46
CA GLN A 455 -18.61 16.38 9.04
C GLN A 455 -17.78 17.65 8.84
N TYR A 456 -16.83 17.94 9.74
CA TYR A 456 -15.91 19.07 9.56
C TYR A 456 -15.04 18.91 8.31
N ALA A 457 -14.53 17.71 8.05
CA ALA A 457 -13.74 17.42 6.86
C ALA A 457 -14.53 17.65 5.56
N LEU A 458 -15.80 17.21 5.51
CA LEU A 458 -16.71 17.43 4.38
C LEU A 458 -16.98 18.91 4.15
N ASN A 459 -17.27 19.66 5.23
CA ASN A 459 -17.55 21.10 5.16
C ASN A 459 -16.36 21.90 4.59
N LYS A 460 -15.14 21.37 4.72
CA LYS A 460 -13.90 21.96 4.17
C LYS A 460 -13.49 21.35 2.83
N GLY A 461 -14.23 20.37 2.30
CA GLY A 461 -13.93 19.70 1.03
C GLY A 461 -12.64 18.87 1.05
N LEU A 462 -12.18 18.43 2.22
CA LEU A 462 -10.91 17.70 2.39
C LEU A 462 -10.87 16.37 1.60
N GLN A 463 -12.03 15.77 1.32
CA GLN A 463 -12.16 14.55 0.52
C GLN A 463 -11.45 14.62 -0.84
N SER A 464 -11.36 15.81 -1.44
CA SER A 464 -10.75 16.03 -2.76
C SER A 464 -9.22 16.02 -2.72
N TYR A 465 -8.62 16.19 -1.54
CA TYR A 465 -7.16 16.23 -1.35
C TYR A 465 -6.58 14.88 -0.93
N ILE A 466 -7.42 13.98 -0.39
CA ILE A 466 -6.99 12.71 0.19
C ILE A 466 -6.63 11.69 -0.89
N GLN A 467 -5.55 10.96 -0.65
CA GLN A 467 -5.09 9.87 -1.49
C GLN A 467 -5.36 8.57 -0.79
N ALA A 468 -6.34 7.82 -1.28
CA ALA A 468 -6.70 6.52 -0.72
C ALA A 468 -6.27 5.35 -1.60
N ASP A 469 -6.29 5.51 -2.93
CA ASP A 469 -6.09 4.39 -3.83
C ASP A 469 -4.62 4.16 -4.17
N ARG A 470 -4.25 2.88 -4.28
CA ARG A 470 -2.98 2.48 -4.88
C ARG A 470 -2.89 3.00 -6.30
N PHE A 471 -1.81 3.71 -6.60
CA PHE A 471 -1.60 4.24 -7.94
C PHE A 471 -1.52 3.12 -9.00
N ALA A 472 -2.43 3.19 -9.97
CA ALA A 472 -2.50 2.29 -11.12
C ALA A 472 -2.18 3.08 -12.40
N PRO A 473 -0.98 2.90 -13.00
CA PRO A 473 -0.61 3.65 -14.21
C PRO A 473 -1.55 3.45 -15.40
N SER A 474 -2.30 2.33 -15.46
CA SER A 474 -3.29 2.08 -16.51
C SER A 474 -4.52 2.98 -16.44
N ARG A 475 -4.82 3.51 -15.24
CA ARG A 475 -5.92 4.47 -15.02
C ARG A 475 -5.42 5.92 -15.05
N TRP A 476 -4.12 6.13 -15.19
CA TRP A 476 -3.55 7.46 -15.28
C TRP A 476 -3.77 8.02 -16.69
N ALA A 477 -4.12 9.30 -16.76
CA ALA A 477 -4.44 9.99 -18.00
C ALA A 477 -3.45 11.14 -18.20
N ALA A 478 -2.85 11.19 -19.39
CA ALA A 478 -2.04 12.31 -19.82
C ALA A 478 -2.91 13.36 -20.54
N PRO A 479 -2.47 14.62 -20.64
CA PRO A 479 -3.17 15.65 -21.40
C PRO A 479 -3.40 15.21 -22.85
N GLY A 480 -4.65 15.24 -23.31
CA GLY A 480 -5.02 14.76 -24.65
C GLY A 480 -5.10 13.22 -24.79
N VAL A 481 -4.74 12.43 -23.79
CA VAL A 481 -4.81 10.95 -23.83
C VAL A 481 -5.61 10.43 -22.63
N LEU A 482 -6.87 10.09 -22.90
CA LEU A 482 -7.79 9.54 -21.90
C LEU A 482 -7.35 8.14 -21.42
N PRO A 483 -7.69 7.74 -20.19
CA PRO A 483 -7.31 6.44 -19.65
C PRO A 483 -8.15 5.32 -20.28
N VAL A 484 -7.62 4.09 -20.27
CA VAL A 484 -8.38 2.90 -20.67
C VAL A 484 -9.33 2.52 -19.53
N PHE A 485 -10.64 2.68 -19.73
CA PHE A 485 -11.65 2.19 -18.79
C PHE A 485 -11.91 0.70 -19.07
N ASP A 486 -11.87 -0.13 -18.03
CA ASP A 486 -12.47 -1.48 -18.08
C ASP A 486 -13.99 -1.28 -18.05
N GLU A 487 -14.71 -1.80 -19.03
CA GLU A 487 -16.17 -1.66 -19.23
C GLU A 487 -17.05 -2.33 -18.14
N ASP A 488 -16.47 -2.82 -17.04
CA ASP A 488 -17.22 -3.53 -15.99
C ASP A 488 -18.00 -2.60 -15.03
N THR A 489 -18.08 -1.30 -15.31
CA THR A 489 -18.98 -0.37 -14.61
C THR A 489 -20.11 0.07 -15.51
N LYS A 490 -21.19 -0.73 -15.48
CA LYS A 490 -22.59 -0.44 -15.81
C LYS A 490 -22.89 0.05 -17.25
N GLU A 491 -23.29 -0.90 -18.10
CA GLU A 491 -24.37 -0.65 -19.07
C GLU A 491 -25.68 -0.52 -18.30
N GLU A 492 -26.13 0.69 -17.98
CA GLU A 492 -27.54 0.95 -17.71
C GLU A 492 -27.99 2.17 -18.53
N GLU A 493 -29.17 2.01 -19.11
CA GLU A 493 -29.72 2.78 -20.21
C GLU A 493 -29.78 4.29 -19.93
N SER A 494 -29.50 5.07 -20.98
CA SER A 494 -29.76 6.51 -21.05
C SER A 494 -31.19 6.83 -20.62
N SER A 495 -31.38 7.55 -19.51
CA SER A 495 -32.65 8.21 -19.21
C SER A 495 -32.55 9.70 -19.47
N PHE A 496 -33.41 10.14 -20.38
CA PHE A 496 -33.89 11.50 -20.58
C PHE A 496 -34.02 12.23 -19.24
N PHE A 497 -33.32 13.34 -19.02
CA PHE A 497 -33.85 14.60 -18.46
C PHE A 497 -32.71 15.64 -18.39
N ASP A 498 -32.49 16.33 -19.52
CA ASP A 498 -32.02 17.71 -19.49
C ASP A 498 -33.25 18.61 -19.39
N GLN A 499 -33.48 19.25 -18.24
CA GLN A 499 -34.23 20.50 -18.19
C GLN A 499 -33.87 21.35 -16.96
N GLU A 500 -33.14 22.42 -17.26
CA GLU A 500 -33.16 23.74 -16.60
C GLU A 500 -32.84 23.82 -15.09
N VAL A 501 -31.60 24.25 -14.83
CA VAL A 501 -31.24 25.04 -13.65
C VAL A 501 -32.12 26.28 -13.58
N LYS A 502 -32.97 26.35 -12.54
CA LYS A 502 -33.38 27.63 -11.95
C LYS A 502 -32.92 27.65 -10.50
N SER A 503 -32.04 28.62 -10.24
CA SER A 503 -31.77 29.20 -8.93
C SER A 503 -33.07 29.55 -8.22
N ASP A 504 -33.24 29.12 -6.97
CA ASP A 504 -34.06 29.91 -6.05
C ASP A 504 -33.50 29.88 -4.62
N GLU A 505 -33.40 31.09 -4.08
CA GLU A 505 -32.92 31.43 -2.76
C GLU A 505 -33.99 31.01 -1.73
N GLY A 506 -33.74 29.96 -0.94
CA GLY A 506 -34.82 29.48 -0.08
C GLY A 506 -34.47 28.48 1.02
N LEU A 507 -33.24 28.45 1.55
CA LEU A 507 -32.95 27.61 2.71
C LEU A 507 -31.98 28.25 3.71
N ARG A 508 -32.26 29.50 4.07
CA ARG A 508 -31.72 30.18 5.26
C ARG A 508 -32.87 30.70 6.12
N ARG A 509 -33.56 29.78 6.80
CA ARG A 509 -34.34 29.99 8.04
C ARG A 509 -35.26 28.79 8.29
N LYS A 510 -34.79 27.82 9.07
CA LYS A 510 -35.57 26.99 10.02
C LYS A 510 -34.68 25.85 10.55
N ILE A 511 -33.81 26.18 11.50
CA ILE A 511 -33.29 25.21 12.47
C ILE A 511 -33.26 25.94 13.80
N LEU A 512 -34.44 26.10 14.40
CA LEU A 512 -34.65 26.27 15.83
C LEU A 512 -35.98 25.56 16.11
N ASP A 513 -35.95 24.71 17.13
CA ASP A 513 -37.05 23.90 17.68
C ASP A 513 -37.45 22.65 16.87
N ASP A 514 -36.83 21.51 17.20
CA ASP A 514 -37.57 20.45 17.91
C ASP A 514 -36.62 19.36 18.44
N GLU A 515 -36.86 19.00 19.71
CA GLU A 515 -36.16 17.99 20.48
C GLU A 515 -36.78 16.61 20.25
N GLU A 516 -36.12 15.72 19.51
CA GLU A 516 -36.22 14.27 19.72
C GLU A 516 -35.09 13.54 19.00
N TYR A 517 -34.16 12.95 19.77
CA TYR A 517 -33.11 12.08 19.24
C TYR A 517 -33.70 10.67 19.10
N GLU A 518 -34.19 10.32 17.91
CA GLU A 518 -34.32 8.91 17.51
C GLU A 518 -33.02 8.43 16.86
N GLU A 519 -32.47 7.36 17.44
CA GLU A 519 -31.26 6.67 17.06
C GLU A 519 -31.54 5.80 15.82
N TYR A 520 -31.40 6.36 14.61
CA TYR A 520 -31.38 5.55 13.39
C TYR A 520 -29.96 5.01 13.17
N GLU A 521 -29.78 3.71 13.42
CA GLU A 521 -28.66 2.94 12.87
C GLU A 521 -28.71 3.07 11.33
N MET A 522 -27.83 3.90 10.76
CA MET A 522 -27.64 3.93 9.31
C MET A 522 -26.84 2.70 8.91
N GLU A 523 -27.53 1.71 8.34
CA GLU A 523 -26.94 0.66 7.53
C GLU A 523 -26.08 1.28 6.41
N ASP A 524 -24.92 0.67 6.17
CA ASP A 524 -23.97 1.00 5.10
C ASP A 524 -24.63 0.87 3.71
N GLY A 525 -25.39 1.90 3.32
CA GLY A 525 -25.99 2.04 2.00
C GLY A 525 -25.19 3.02 1.15
N GLU A 526 -24.58 2.51 0.08
CA GLU A 526 -23.92 3.29 -0.97
C GLU A 526 -24.94 4.23 -1.63
N LEU A 527 -24.88 5.53 -1.30
CA LEU A 527 -25.55 6.58 -2.05
C LEU A 527 -24.61 7.07 -3.16
N GLU A 528 -24.77 6.50 -4.35
CA GLU A 528 -24.10 6.94 -5.58
C GLU A 528 -24.84 8.15 -6.18
N SER A 529 -24.15 9.28 -6.35
CA SER A 529 -24.59 10.35 -7.26
C SER A 529 -23.39 10.96 -7.99
N ASP A 530 -23.62 11.33 -9.23
CA ASP A 530 -22.69 11.39 -10.36
C ASP A 530 -21.53 12.40 -10.34
N SER A 531 -20.58 12.04 -11.21
CA SER A 531 -19.54 12.84 -11.88
C SER A 531 -18.19 13.01 -11.16
N SER A 532 -17.19 12.37 -11.79
CA SER A 532 -15.79 12.18 -11.42
C SER A 532 -15.52 11.10 -10.37
N SER A 533 -14.34 10.50 -10.53
CA SER A 533 -13.78 9.29 -9.93
C SER A 533 -13.63 9.34 -8.39
N TYR A 534 -14.68 9.67 -7.65
CA TYR A 534 -14.69 9.64 -6.20
C TYR A 534 -15.33 8.34 -5.74
N ARG A 535 -14.50 7.38 -5.28
CA ARG A 535 -15.03 6.40 -4.34
C ARG A 535 -15.38 7.13 -3.06
N VAL A 536 -16.56 6.86 -2.51
CA VAL A 536 -16.96 7.34 -1.18
C VAL A 536 -15.91 6.84 -0.18
N LEU A 537 -15.08 7.75 0.33
CA LEU A 537 -14.12 7.43 1.38
C LEU A 537 -14.90 7.05 2.64
N SER A 538 -14.40 6.06 3.39
CA SER A 538 -15.02 5.75 4.67
C SER A 538 -14.99 6.98 5.57
N GLY A 539 -16.09 7.25 6.29
CA GLY A 539 -16.14 8.39 7.21
C GLY A 539 -15.03 8.34 8.26
N LYS A 540 -14.54 7.13 8.58
CA LYS A 540 -13.39 6.90 9.43
C LYS A 540 -12.10 7.49 8.84
N THR A 541 -11.75 7.17 7.59
CA THR A 541 -10.51 7.66 6.95
C THR A 541 -10.44 9.19 6.93
N LEU A 542 -11.56 9.86 6.70
CA LEU A 542 -11.64 11.33 6.71
C LEU A 542 -11.39 11.91 8.11
N ALA A 543 -11.95 11.30 9.15
CA ALA A 543 -11.70 11.68 10.53
C ALA A 543 -10.22 11.46 10.90
N ASP A 544 -9.66 10.30 10.55
CA ASP A 544 -8.25 9.95 10.82
C ASP A 544 -7.30 10.95 10.13
N VAL A 545 -7.62 11.41 8.91
CA VAL A 545 -6.86 12.46 8.19
C VAL A 545 -6.94 13.80 8.90
N VAL A 546 -8.09 14.19 9.45
CA VAL A 546 -8.20 15.42 10.26
C VAL A 546 -7.28 15.36 11.48
N GLU A 547 -7.28 14.23 12.19
CA GLU A 547 -6.38 14.01 13.32
C GLU A 547 -4.91 14.04 12.86
N ALA A 548 -4.58 13.39 11.75
CA ALA A 548 -3.24 13.40 11.20
C ALA A 548 -2.75 14.80 10.82
N LEU A 549 -3.60 15.63 10.21
CA LEU A 549 -3.28 17.03 9.91
C LEU A 549 -3.00 17.82 11.20
N ILE A 550 -3.81 17.62 12.25
CA ILE A 550 -3.57 18.22 13.57
C ILE A 550 -2.21 17.75 14.13
N GLY A 551 -1.90 16.46 14.00
CA GLY A 551 -0.62 15.88 14.39
C GLY A 551 0.57 16.52 13.65
N VAL A 552 0.49 16.67 12.32
CA VAL A 552 1.53 17.30 11.50
C VAL A 552 1.75 18.76 11.90
N TYR A 553 0.66 19.53 12.05
CA TYR A 553 0.76 20.93 12.46
C TYR A 553 1.35 21.06 13.87
N TYR A 554 1.02 20.13 14.77
CA TYR A 554 1.59 20.09 16.11
C TYR A 554 3.10 19.80 16.12
N VAL A 555 3.57 18.89 15.26
CA VAL A 555 5.00 18.53 15.17
C VAL A 555 5.82 19.65 14.55
N GLU A 556 5.39 20.17 13.41
CA GLU A 556 6.18 21.15 12.63
C GLU A 556 6.04 22.58 13.17
N GLY A 557 4.84 22.97 13.61
CA GLY A 557 4.52 24.35 14.00
C GLY A 557 4.15 24.53 15.48
N GLY A 558 4.18 23.46 16.27
CA GLY A 558 3.87 23.48 17.70
C GLY A 558 2.39 23.72 18.03
N LYS A 559 2.12 24.10 19.29
CA LYS A 559 0.74 24.29 19.81
C LYS A 559 -0.04 25.35 19.03
N ASN A 560 0.61 26.44 18.61
CA ASN A 560 -0.04 27.55 17.92
C ASN A 560 -0.53 27.14 16.52
N ALA A 561 0.28 26.36 15.79
CA ALA A 561 -0.08 25.83 14.48
C ALA A 561 -1.25 24.87 14.54
N ALA A 562 -1.21 23.92 15.48
CA ALA A 562 -2.29 22.96 15.67
C ALA A 562 -3.60 23.67 16.05
N ASN A 563 -3.54 24.69 16.91
CA ASN A 563 -4.72 25.48 17.28
C ASN A 563 -5.27 26.30 16.10
N HIS A 564 -4.39 26.87 15.27
CA HIS A 564 -4.79 27.55 14.04
C HIS A 564 -5.53 26.59 13.09
N LEU A 565 -5.00 25.38 12.90
CA LEU A 565 -5.65 24.36 12.09
C LEU A 565 -7.01 23.94 12.67
N MET A 566 -7.10 23.68 13.98
CA MET A 566 -8.35 23.31 14.63
C MET A 566 -9.44 24.39 14.43
N ASN A 567 -9.08 25.66 14.62
CA ASN A 567 -9.98 26.78 14.33
C ASN A 567 -10.36 26.85 12.85
N TRP A 568 -9.41 26.64 11.93
CA TRP A 568 -9.67 26.63 10.50
C TRP A 568 -10.64 25.51 10.09
N ILE A 569 -10.53 24.32 10.68
CA ILE A 569 -11.43 23.18 10.44
C ILE A 569 -12.84 23.47 10.96
N GLY A 570 -12.96 24.23 12.06
CA GLY A 570 -14.24 24.58 12.69
C GLY A 570 -14.36 24.07 14.14
N ILE A 571 -13.27 23.57 14.72
CA ILE A 571 -13.19 23.22 16.14
C ILE A 571 -12.80 24.49 16.89
N GLU A 572 -13.80 25.28 17.26
CA GLU A 572 -13.62 26.55 17.98
C GLU A 572 -13.22 26.29 19.43
N ILE A 573 -11.94 26.47 19.74
CA ILE A 573 -11.42 26.36 21.10
C ILE A 573 -10.86 27.71 21.51
N ASP A 574 -11.76 28.55 22.05
CA ASP A 574 -11.38 29.87 22.55
C ASP A 574 -10.63 29.73 23.89
N PHE A 575 -9.37 30.17 23.90
CA PHE A 575 -8.51 30.17 25.07
C PHE A 575 -8.28 31.59 25.54
N ASP A 576 -9.35 32.28 25.94
CA ASP A 576 -9.20 33.58 26.56
C ASP A 576 -8.61 33.40 27.98
N LEU A 577 -7.28 33.41 28.07
CA LEU A 577 -6.48 33.19 29.29
C LEU A 577 -6.88 34.12 30.45
N LYS A 578 -7.54 35.23 30.16
CA LYS A 578 -8.01 36.22 31.14
C LYS A 578 -9.26 35.76 31.90
N GLU A 579 -10.14 34.97 31.30
CA GLU A 579 -11.32 34.40 31.99
C GLU A 579 -10.94 33.14 32.79
N ILE A 580 -9.93 32.39 32.34
CA ILE A 580 -9.50 31.12 32.93
C ILE A 580 -8.93 31.30 34.36
N ASN A 581 -8.20 32.39 34.62
CA ASN A 581 -7.65 32.69 35.95
C ASN A 581 -8.72 33.01 37.01
N TYR A 582 -9.94 33.39 36.63
CA TYR A 582 -11.04 33.65 37.59
C TYR A 582 -11.79 32.39 38.04
N SER A 583 -11.61 31.25 37.36
CA SER A 583 -12.36 30.00 37.64
C SER A 583 -11.65 28.98 38.52
N ILE A 584 -10.33 29.11 38.74
CA ILE A 584 -9.60 28.27 39.70
C ILE A 584 -9.90 28.79 41.11
N LYS A 585 -11.06 28.40 41.65
CA LYS A 585 -11.37 28.67 43.07
C LYS A 585 -10.32 27.93 43.92
N PRO A 586 -9.67 28.60 44.89
CA PRO A 586 -8.80 27.93 45.84
C PRO A 586 -9.60 26.83 46.54
N SER A 587 -9.00 25.65 46.65
CA SER A 587 -9.67 24.50 47.24
C SER A 587 -9.93 24.76 48.73
N THR A 588 -11.20 24.93 49.11
CA THR A 588 -11.60 25.19 50.51
C THR A 588 -11.59 23.90 51.33
N VAL A 589 -10.41 23.29 51.49
CA VAL A 589 -10.26 22.05 52.27
C VAL A 589 -10.23 22.40 53.76
N PRO A 590 -11.10 21.80 54.61
CA PRO A 590 -11.07 22.02 56.04
C PRO A 590 -9.72 21.65 56.68
N ASP A 591 -9.19 22.50 57.57
CA ASP A 591 -7.89 22.30 58.26
C ASP A 591 -7.76 20.95 58.98
N ASN A 592 -8.87 20.40 59.47
CA ASN A 592 -8.92 19.10 60.13
C ASN A 592 -8.53 17.95 59.18
N ILE A 593 -8.81 18.09 57.87
CA ILE A 593 -8.45 17.09 56.86
C ILE A 593 -6.97 17.22 56.50
N LEU A 594 -6.46 18.44 56.37
CA LEU A 594 -5.05 18.70 56.08
C LEU A 594 -4.13 18.07 57.14
N ARG A 595 -4.52 18.07 58.42
CA ARG A 595 -3.73 17.45 59.49
C ARG A 595 -3.73 15.91 59.49
N THR A 596 -4.64 15.27 58.76
CA THR A 596 -4.73 13.80 58.69
C THR A 596 -3.87 13.18 57.58
N ILE A 597 -3.28 14.00 56.72
CA ILE A 597 -2.55 13.57 55.53
C ILE A 597 -1.06 13.82 55.75
N ASP A 598 -0.25 12.79 55.53
CA ASP A 598 1.21 12.91 55.53
C ASP A 598 1.67 13.48 54.18
N PHE A 599 1.74 14.81 54.10
CA PHE A 599 2.19 15.51 52.92
C PHE A 599 3.68 15.30 52.65
N ASP A 600 4.52 15.16 53.68
CA ASP A 600 5.97 15.03 53.49
C ASP A 600 6.30 13.69 52.82
N ALA A 601 5.60 12.61 53.19
CA ALA A 601 5.73 11.32 52.52
C ALA A 601 5.19 11.34 51.08
N LEU A 602 4.05 11.99 50.83
CA LEU A 602 3.42 12.03 49.50
C LEU A 602 4.17 12.97 48.53
N GLU A 603 4.51 14.18 48.96
CA GLU A 603 5.35 15.13 48.22
C GLU A 603 6.77 14.57 48.02
N GLY A 604 7.30 13.82 48.98
CA GLY A 604 8.57 13.09 48.86
C GLY A 604 8.53 11.96 47.83
N SER A 605 7.43 11.20 47.78
CA SER A 605 7.23 10.10 46.80
C SER A 605 7.09 10.62 45.37
N LEU A 606 6.46 11.80 45.20
CA LEU A 606 6.31 12.47 43.91
C LEU A 606 7.51 13.37 43.54
N ASN A 607 8.37 13.70 44.52
CA ASN A 607 9.47 14.65 44.40
C ASN A 607 9.01 16.06 43.91
N VAL A 608 7.87 16.54 44.42
CA VAL A 608 7.24 17.83 44.08
C VAL A 608 6.68 18.48 45.34
N LYS A 609 6.80 19.81 45.45
CA LYS A 609 6.11 20.60 46.47
C LYS A 609 4.92 21.32 45.84
N PHE A 610 3.73 21.11 46.38
CA PHE A 610 2.52 21.76 45.89
C PHE A 610 2.36 23.16 46.46
N THR A 611 1.88 24.08 45.63
CA THR A 611 1.49 25.44 46.08
C THR A 611 0.10 25.39 46.73
N ASP A 612 -0.86 24.73 46.08
CA ASP A 612 -2.16 24.40 46.65
C ASP A 612 -2.23 22.91 47.02
N ARG A 613 -1.99 22.62 48.30
CA ARG A 613 -2.09 21.26 48.85
C ARG A 613 -3.49 20.67 48.77
N GLY A 614 -4.55 21.48 48.65
CA GLY A 614 -5.90 20.96 48.57
C GLY A 614 -6.22 20.28 47.23
N LEU A 615 -5.53 20.65 46.13
CA LEU A 615 -5.59 19.90 44.86
C LEU A 615 -5.06 18.47 45.02
N LEU A 616 -3.99 18.30 45.79
CA LEU A 616 -3.42 16.99 46.10
C LEU A 616 -4.38 16.17 47.00
N VAL A 617 -5.07 16.82 47.94
CA VAL A 617 -6.10 16.17 48.74
C VAL A 617 -7.28 15.71 47.89
N GLU A 618 -7.73 16.51 46.93
CA GLU A 618 -8.78 16.14 45.96
C GLU A 618 -8.36 14.92 45.13
N ALA A 619 -7.13 14.93 44.59
CA ALA A 619 -6.60 13.85 43.76
C ALA A 619 -6.57 12.47 44.45
N ILE A 620 -6.33 12.44 45.77
CA ILE A 620 -6.28 11.17 46.54
C ILE A 620 -7.60 10.80 47.21
N THR A 621 -8.70 11.54 46.98
CA THR A 621 -9.98 11.32 47.67
C THR A 621 -11.01 10.62 46.75
N HIS A 622 -11.38 9.40 47.11
CA HIS A 622 -12.36 8.59 46.38
C HIS A 622 -13.81 8.94 46.75
N ALA A 623 -14.75 8.81 45.79
CA ALA A 623 -16.16 9.18 45.94
C ALA A 623 -16.90 8.45 47.09
N SER A 624 -16.43 7.27 47.50
CA SER A 624 -16.98 6.53 48.66
C SER A 624 -16.73 7.20 50.01
N ARG A 625 -15.93 8.29 50.05
CA ARG A 625 -15.69 9.10 51.24
C ARG A 625 -16.17 10.53 51.00
N PRO A 626 -17.50 10.79 50.99
CA PRO A 626 -18.03 12.13 50.88
C PRO A 626 -17.60 12.92 52.12
N SER A 627 -16.58 13.76 51.97
CA SER A 627 -16.10 14.63 53.04
C SER A 627 -16.77 15.98 52.83
N SER A 628 -17.38 16.56 53.87
CA SER A 628 -18.00 17.89 53.79
C SER A 628 -16.97 18.93 53.30
N GLY A 629 -17.06 19.32 52.02
CA GLY A 629 -16.22 20.34 51.40
C GLY A 629 -15.03 19.86 50.53
N VAL A 630 -14.79 18.55 50.35
CA VAL A 630 -13.72 18.04 49.47
C VAL A 630 -14.32 17.33 48.26
N SER A 631 -14.00 17.81 47.06
CA SER A 631 -14.33 17.16 45.79
C SER A 631 -13.64 15.80 45.66
N CYS A 632 -14.22 14.91 44.87
CA CYS A 632 -13.58 13.63 44.54
C CYS A 632 -12.65 13.76 43.33
N TYR A 633 -11.71 12.83 43.20
CA TYR A 633 -10.65 12.88 42.19
C TYR A 633 -11.13 12.84 40.72
N GLN A 634 -12.38 12.45 40.46
CA GLN A 634 -12.88 12.11 39.11
C GLN A 634 -12.73 13.24 38.09
N ARG A 635 -12.87 14.50 38.51
CA ARG A 635 -12.66 15.64 37.59
C ARG A 635 -11.19 15.83 37.25
N LEU A 636 -10.29 15.61 38.22
CA LEU A 636 -8.84 15.67 38.00
C LEU A 636 -8.35 14.47 37.18
N GLU A 637 -8.94 13.29 37.38
CA GLU A 637 -8.73 12.10 36.54
C GLU A 637 -9.05 12.42 35.07
N PHE A 638 -10.21 13.02 34.77
CA PHE A 638 -10.61 13.37 33.41
C PHE A 638 -9.57 14.21 32.64
N VAL A 639 -8.97 15.21 33.30
CA VAL A 639 -7.93 16.05 32.67
C VAL A 639 -6.56 15.35 32.71
N GLY A 640 -6.28 14.60 33.76
CA GLY A 640 -5.05 13.84 33.95
C GLY A 640 -4.85 12.73 32.93
N ASP A 641 -5.90 11.95 32.65
CA ASP A 641 -5.98 10.94 31.58
C ASP A 641 -5.51 11.53 30.26
N ALA A 642 -6.13 12.62 29.82
CA ALA A 642 -5.81 13.26 28.54
C ALA A 642 -4.39 13.88 28.52
N VAL A 643 -3.90 14.40 29.65
CA VAL A 643 -2.52 14.92 29.75
C VAL A 643 -1.49 13.80 29.67
N LEU A 644 -1.70 12.69 30.38
CA LEU A 644 -0.79 11.55 30.38
C LEU A 644 -0.78 10.85 29.02
N ASP A 645 -1.95 10.60 28.42
CA ASP A 645 -2.06 10.02 27.08
C ASP A 645 -1.30 10.86 26.05
N HIS A 646 -1.49 12.19 26.09
CA HIS A 646 -0.76 13.11 25.22
C HIS A 646 0.75 13.07 25.43
N LEU A 647 1.22 13.14 26.68
CA LEU A 647 2.65 13.19 27.00
C LEU A 647 3.36 11.88 26.68
N ILE A 648 2.74 10.74 27.00
CA ILE A 648 3.27 9.41 26.70
C ILE A 648 3.29 9.20 25.18
N THR A 649 2.20 9.49 24.47
CA THR A 649 2.14 9.35 23.01
C THR A 649 3.16 10.25 22.33
N ARG A 650 3.33 11.50 22.80
CA ARG A 650 4.36 12.42 22.32
C ARG A 650 5.77 11.84 22.54
N HIS A 651 6.04 11.29 23.73
CA HIS A 651 7.33 10.69 24.02
C HIS A 651 7.62 9.49 23.11
N LEU A 652 6.65 8.57 22.96
CA LEU A 652 6.77 7.40 22.08
C LEU A 652 7.00 7.82 20.62
N PHE A 653 6.24 8.80 20.13
CA PHE A 653 6.39 9.34 18.79
C PHE A 653 7.82 9.86 18.56
N PHE A 654 8.34 10.78 19.40
CA PHE A 654 9.67 11.35 19.17
C PHE A 654 10.84 10.40 19.48
N THR A 655 10.62 9.38 20.31
CA THR A 655 11.67 8.40 20.67
C THR A 655 11.84 7.34 19.58
N TYR A 656 10.74 6.92 18.95
CA TYR A 656 10.70 5.81 18.01
C TYR A 656 10.29 6.31 16.61
N THR A 657 11.23 6.91 15.87
CA THR A 657 10.96 7.49 14.53
C THR A 657 10.75 6.43 13.45
N ASP A 658 11.44 5.30 13.57
CA ASP A 658 11.53 4.29 12.50
C ASP A 658 10.60 3.09 12.74
N LEU A 659 9.80 3.13 13.80
CA LEU A 659 8.87 2.05 14.13
C LEU A 659 7.59 2.15 13.28
N PRO A 660 7.11 1.02 12.73
CA PRO A 660 5.84 0.99 12.01
C PRO A 660 4.68 1.51 12.85
N PRO A 661 3.72 2.23 12.26
CA PRO A 661 2.60 2.86 12.97
C PRO A 661 1.81 1.86 13.81
N GLY A 662 1.53 0.66 13.29
CA GLY A 662 0.83 -0.38 14.03
C GLY A 662 1.55 -0.81 15.33
N ARG A 663 2.89 -0.87 15.33
CA ARG A 663 3.67 -1.17 16.55
C ARG A 663 3.67 0.01 17.52
N LEU A 664 3.62 1.23 17.02
CA LEU A 664 3.52 2.42 17.86
C LEU A 664 2.16 2.51 18.56
N THR A 665 1.07 2.14 17.87
CA THR A 665 -0.27 2.01 18.46
C THR A 665 -0.30 0.95 19.56
N ASP A 666 0.34 -0.20 19.33
CA ASP A 666 0.49 -1.25 20.35
C ASP A 666 1.29 -0.75 21.57
N LEU A 667 2.37 0.00 21.34
CA LEU A 667 3.16 0.64 22.41
C LEU A 667 2.33 1.64 23.21
N ARG A 668 1.55 2.50 22.54
CA ARG A 668 0.64 3.45 23.21
C ARG A 668 -0.36 2.71 24.08
N ALA A 669 -1.04 1.71 23.53
CA ALA A 669 -2.06 0.93 24.24
C ALA A 669 -1.47 0.16 25.44
N ALA A 670 -0.23 -0.32 25.33
CA ALA A 670 0.46 -0.94 26.44
C ALA A 670 0.90 0.09 27.49
N ALA A 671 1.47 1.23 27.09
CA ALA A 671 1.99 2.23 28.02
C ALA A 671 0.87 2.97 28.78
N VAL A 672 -0.18 3.37 28.07
CA VAL A 672 -1.36 4.06 28.62
C VAL A 672 -2.42 3.01 28.98
N ASN A 673 -2.14 2.25 30.03
CA ASN A 673 -3.02 1.21 30.54
C ASN A 673 -3.20 1.37 32.05
N ASN A 674 -4.46 1.36 32.49
CA ASN A 674 -4.83 1.39 33.90
C ASN A 674 -4.10 0.33 34.76
N GLU A 675 -3.83 -0.86 34.22
CA GLU A 675 -3.05 -1.87 34.96
C GLU A 675 -1.61 -1.42 35.23
N ASN A 676 -0.97 -0.80 34.23
CA ASN A 676 0.39 -0.29 34.38
C ASN A 676 0.43 0.90 35.35
N PHE A 677 -0.54 1.81 35.28
CA PHE A 677 -0.65 2.88 36.27
C PHE A 677 -0.90 2.35 37.69
N ALA A 678 -1.73 1.33 37.86
CA ALA A 678 -1.93 0.69 39.16
C ALA A 678 -0.63 0.08 39.71
N ARG A 679 0.20 -0.56 38.88
CA ARG A 679 1.51 -1.08 39.28
C ARG A 679 2.48 0.03 39.68
N VAL A 680 2.46 1.16 38.96
CA VAL A 680 3.22 2.37 39.31
C VAL A 680 2.78 2.92 40.67
N ALA A 681 1.46 2.96 40.94
CA ALA A 681 0.90 3.39 42.22
C ALA A 681 1.34 2.50 43.40
N VAL A 682 1.48 1.19 43.17
CA VAL A 682 1.99 0.25 44.18
C VAL A 682 3.49 0.44 44.40
N LYS A 683 4.27 0.51 43.31
CA LYS A 683 5.73 0.65 43.33
C LYS A 683 6.21 1.88 44.11
N HIS A 684 5.51 3.01 43.97
CA HIS A 684 5.83 4.27 44.66
C HIS A 684 4.97 4.51 45.91
N SER A 685 4.33 3.46 46.43
CA SER A 685 3.54 3.51 47.68
C SER A 685 2.38 4.54 47.70
N LEU A 686 1.92 5.02 46.54
CA LEU A 686 0.81 5.98 46.42
C LEU A 686 -0.52 5.41 46.93
N HIS A 687 -0.71 4.09 46.82
CA HIS A 687 -1.89 3.38 47.33
C HIS A 687 -2.14 3.57 48.84
N LEU A 688 -1.10 3.85 49.64
CA LEU A 688 -1.20 4.08 51.10
C LEU A 688 -1.87 5.43 51.43
N HIS A 689 -1.79 6.39 50.51
CA HIS A 689 -2.32 7.74 50.69
C HIS A 689 -3.77 7.86 50.18
N LEU A 690 -4.32 6.82 49.57
CA LEU A 690 -5.68 6.80 49.04
C LEU A 690 -6.73 6.89 50.15
N ARG A 691 -7.62 7.88 50.05
CA ARG A 691 -8.71 8.10 51.02
C ARG A 691 -10.01 7.50 50.49
N HIS A 692 -10.43 6.36 51.05
CA HIS A 692 -11.72 5.73 50.71
C HIS A 692 -12.47 5.23 51.95
N GLY A 693 -13.78 5.00 51.80
CA GLY A 693 -14.64 4.44 52.85
C GLY A 693 -15.08 2.98 52.64
N SER A 694 -14.62 2.32 51.56
CA SER A 694 -15.10 0.98 51.18
C SER A 694 -14.17 -0.14 51.65
N SER A 695 -14.70 -1.06 52.47
CA SER A 695 -13.96 -2.25 52.94
C SER A 695 -13.73 -3.30 51.85
N ALA A 696 -14.58 -3.33 50.83
CA ALA A 696 -14.42 -4.21 49.67
C ALA A 696 -13.26 -3.75 48.77
N LEU A 697 -13.15 -2.44 48.53
CA LEU A 697 -12.06 -1.84 47.77
C LEU A 697 -10.71 -2.06 48.48
N GLU A 698 -10.69 -1.82 49.78
CA GLU A 698 -9.54 -2.07 50.64
C GLU A 698 -9.02 -3.52 50.53
N LYS A 699 -9.92 -4.52 50.52
CA LYS A 699 -9.53 -5.92 50.32
C LYS A 699 -8.89 -6.13 48.94
N GLN A 700 -9.49 -5.59 47.88
CA GLN A 700 -8.98 -5.72 46.51
C GLN A 700 -7.58 -5.08 46.36
N ILE A 701 -7.37 -3.89 46.95
CA ILE A 701 -6.07 -3.21 46.92
C ILE A 701 -5.02 -4.07 47.64
N ARG A 702 -5.31 -4.60 48.83
CA ARG A 702 -4.35 -5.45 49.56
C ARG A 702 -4.01 -6.74 48.82
N ASP A 703 -4.98 -7.38 48.20
CA ASP A 703 -4.75 -8.60 47.43
C ASP A 703 -3.85 -8.31 46.21
N PHE A 704 -4.12 -7.20 45.50
CA PHE A 704 -3.30 -6.75 44.37
C PHE A 704 -1.87 -6.35 44.78
N VAL A 705 -1.71 -5.59 45.88
CA VAL A 705 -0.39 -5.18 46.39
C VAL A 705 0.48 -6.39 46.73
N LYS A 706 -0.08 -7.42 47.37
CA LYS A 706 0.67 -8.65 47.67
C LYS A 706 1.15 -9.34 46.40
N GLU A 707 0.32 -9.39 45.38
CA GLU A 707 0.64 -10.03 44.11
C GLU A 707 1.73 -9.27 43.35
N VAL A 708 1.62 -7.95 43.24
CA VAL A 708 2.64 -7.10 42.61
C VAL A 708 3.97 -7.21 43.36
N GLN A 709 3.97 -7.25 44.70
CA GLN A 709 5.18 -7.44 45.50
C GLN A 709 5.83 -8.82 45.23
N ASN A 710 5.01 -9.86 45.09
CA ASN A 710 5.47 -11.20 44.74
C ASN A 710 6.04 -11.27 43.31
N GLU A 711 5.47 -10.53 42.36
CA GLU A 711 5.99 -10.43 40.99
C GLU A 711 7.30 -9.65 40.92
N LEU A 712 7.40 -8.50 41.60
CA LEU A 712 8.61 -7.67 41.67
C LEU A 712 9.79 -8.43 42.29
N SER A 713 9.54 -9.43 43.13
CA SER A 713 10.58 -10.29 43.69
C SER A 713 11.14 -11.34 42.71
N LYS A 714 10.50 -11.56 41.54
CA LYS A 714 10.99 -12.47 40.50
C LYS A 714 11.82 -11.70 39.46
N PRO A 715 13.14 -11.94 39.35
CA PRO A 715 13.97 -11.22 38.38
C PRO A 715 13.59 -11.60 36.93
N GLY A 716 13.36 -10.58 36.09
CA GLY A 716 13.11 -10.73 34.64
C GLY A 716 11.64 -10.77 34.20
N PHE A 717 10.67 -10.64 35.11
CA PHE A 717 9.24 -10.63 34.76
C PHE A 717 8.69 -9.21 34.70
N ASN A 718 8.86 -8.53 33.56
CA ASN A 718 8.19 -7.25 33.30
C ASN A 718 6.75 -7.53 32.82
N SER A 719 5.81 -7.63 33.75
CA SER A 719 4.39 -7.86 33.45
C SER A 719 3.72 -6.57 32.97
N PHE A 720 4.03 -6.13 31.75
CA PHE A 720 3.29 -5.04 31.10
C PHE A 720 1.94 -5.57 30.60
N GLY A 721 0.94 -5.69 31.48
CA GLY A 721 -0.44 -6.04 31.09
C GLY A 721 -0.69 -7.52 30.75
N LEU A 722 0.16 -8.43 31.25
CA LEU A 722 0.03 -9.89 31.14
C LEU A 722 -0.24 -10.57 32.49
N GLY A 723 -0.49 -9.79 33.54
CA GLY A 723 -0.90 -10.31 34.84
C GLY A 723 -2.27 -10.97 34.73
N ASP A 724 -2.45 -12.13 35.36
CA ASP A 724 -3.75 -12.82 35.40
C ASP A 724 -4.72 -12.13 36.38
N CYS A 725 -4.24 -11.14 37.16
CA CYS A 725 -5.00 -10.37 38.13
C CYS A 725 -5.54 -9.05 37.58
N LYS A 726 -6.83 -8.79 37.85
CA LYS A 726 -7.48 -7.53 37.46
C LYS A 726 -7.14 -6.43 38.47
N ALA A 727 -6.34 -5.47 38.06
CA ALA A 727 -6.00 -4.31 38.89
C ALA A 727 -7.26 -3.51 39.31
N PRO A 728 -7.34 -3.03 40.58
CA PRO A 728 -8.37 -2.08 40.99
C PRO A 728 -8.24 -0.78 40.19
N LYS A 729 -9.30 -0.38 39.47
CA LYS A 729 -9.30 0.83 38.62
C LYS A 729 -8.87 2.09 39.36
N VAL A 730 -9.33 2.24 40.60
CA VAL A 730 -9.01 3.37 41.47
C VAL A 730 -7.51 3.64 41.60
N LEU A 731 -6.65 2.62 41.51
CA LEU A 731 -5.20 2.80 41.58
C LEU A 731 -4.60 3.44 40.32
N GLY A 732 -5.18 3.22 39.14
CA GLY A 732 -4.81 3.96 37.93
C GLY A 732 -5.43 5.35 37.92
N ASP A 733 -6.71 5.46 38.28
CA ASP A 733 -7.43 6.74 38.32
C ASP A 733 -6.72 7.77 39.24
N ILE A 734 -6.10 7.32 40.36
CA ILE A 734 -5.38 8.23 41.27
C ILE A 734 -4.05 8.74 40.67
N VAL A 735 -3.42 7.95 39.83
CA VAL A 735 -2.17 8.34 39.15
C VAL A 735 -2.50 9.40 38.12
N GLU A 736 -3.59 9.21 37.38
CA GLU A 736 -4.15 10.19 36.45
C GLU A 736 -4.59 11.47 37.19
N SER A 737 -5.33 11.34 38.30
CA SER A 737 -5.79 12.51 39.07
C SER A 737 -4.64 13.33 39.67
N ILE A 738 -3.55 12.68 40.13
CA ILE A 738 -2.35 13.38 40.59
C ILE A 738 -1.67 14.12 39.43
N ALA A 739 -1.66 13.56 38.23
CA ALA A 739 -1.17 14.27 37.04
C ALA A 739 -2.02 15.52 36.75
N GLY A 740 -3.34 15.40 36.87
CA GLY A 740 -4.27 16.52 36.78
C GLY A 740 -4.03 17.59 37.84
N ALA A 741 -3.76 17.20 39.08
CA ALA A 741 -3.44 18.13 40.17
C ALA A 741 -2.14 18.90 39.92
N ILE A 742 -1.06 18.21 39.51
CA ILE A 742 0.22 18.84 39.16
C ILE A 742 0.06 19.78 37.96
N PHE A 743 -0.74 19.38 36.97
CA PHE A 743 -1.03 20.21 35.82
C PHE A 743 -1.68 21.55 36.23
N LEU A 744 -2.64 21.53 37.14
CA LEU A 744 -3.31 22.75 37.62
C LEU A 744 -2.40 23.58 38.55
N ASP A 745 -1.70 22.95 39.50
CA ASP A 745 -0.81 23.64 40.44
C ASP A 745 0.34 24.37 39.71
N SER A 746 0.81 23.81 38.58
CA SER A 746 1.85 24.40 37.74
C SER A 746 1.36 25.45 36.73
N GLY A 747 0.09 25.88 36.81
CA GLY A 747 -0.48 26.85 35.88
C GLY A 747 -0.71 26.30 34.47
N CYS A 748 -1.24 25.07 34.37
CA CYS A 748 -1.49 24.36 33.12
C CYS A 748 -0.21 24.02 32.31
N ASN A 749 0.90 23.73 33.01
CA ASN A 749 2.19 23.43 32.36
C ASN A 749 2.43 21.93 32.19
N THR A 750 2.30 21.45 30.95
CA THR A 750 2.54 20.04 30.59
C THR A 750 3.98 19.58 30.84
N ALA A 751 4.97 20.47 30.79
CA ALA A 751 6.37 20.12 31.03
C ALA A 751 6.65 19.81 32.52
N ALA A 752 5.95 20.48 33.44
CA ALA A 752 6.05 20.20 34.86
C ALA A 752 5.54 18.79 35.19
N VAL A 753 4.40 18.40 34.60
CA VAL A 753 3.84 17.04 34.73
C VAL A 753 4.84 15.99 34.21
N TRP A 754 5.39 16.18 33.01
CA TRP A 754 6.33 15.21 32.43
C TRP A 754 7.60 15.03 33.27
N LYS A 755 8.15 16.11 33.84
CA LYS A 755 9.33 16.04 34.72
C LYS A 755 9.12 15.11 35.91
N VAL A 756 7.88 15.01 36.40
CA VAL A 756 7.50 14.19 37.55
C VAL A 756 7.16 12.77 37.11
N PHE A 757 6.37 12.63 36.05
CA PHE A 757 5.87 11.33 35.61
C PHE A 757 6.90 10.50 34.84
N GLN A 758 7.83 11.12 34.11
CA GLN A 758 8.89 10.39 33.41
C GLN A 758 9.69 9.44 34.33
N PRO A 759 10.23 9.88 35.50
CA PRO A 759 10.89 8.96 36.42
C PRO A 759 9.93 7.99 37.12
N LEU A 760 8.68 8.39 37.38
CA LEU A 760 7.70 7.52 38.03
C LEU A 760 7.29 6.34 37.14
N LEU A 761 7.15 6.57 35.83
CA LEU A 761 6.78 5.58 34.82
C LEU A 761 7.95 4.67 34.41
N ASN A 762 9.18 4.92 34.90
CA ASN A 762 10.33 4.09 34.55
C ASN A 762 10.37 2.74 35.31
N PRO A 763 10.70 1.62 34.63
CA PRO A 763 10.96 1.50 33.20
C PRO A 763 9.68 1.57 32.37
N MET A 764 9.66 2.42 31.33
CA MET A 764 8.54 2.51 30.38
C MET A 764 8.54 1.31 29.41
N VAL A 765 7.38 1.06 28.78
CA VAL A 765 7.25 0.01 27.75
C VAL A 765 8.15 0.36 26.56
N THR A 766 9.08 -0.52 26.23
CA THR A 766 9.92 -0.48 25.03
C THR A 766 9.46 -1.53 24.01
N PRO A 767 9.79 -1.38 22.70
CA PRO A 767 9.47 -2.36 21.66
C PRO A 767 9.93 -3.79 21.99
N GLU A 768 11.06 -3.93 22.68
CA GLU A 768 11.65 -5.20 23.11
C GLU A 768 10.87 -5.83 24.28
N THR A 769 10.33 -5.00 25.16
CA THR A 769 9.51 -5.43 26.30
C THR A 769 8.01 -5.50 25.98
N LEU A 770 7.58 -5.01 24.82
CA LEU A 770 6.18 -4.97 24.42
C LEU A 770 5.69 -6.42 24.23
N PRO A 771 4.74 -6.89 25.05
CA PRO A 771 4.20 -8.21 24.87
C PRO A 771 3.39 -8.26 23.58
N MET A 772 3.80 -9.11 22.65
CA MET A 772 3.03 -9.38 21.44
C MET A 772 1.67 -9.96 21.85
N HIS A 773 0.57 -9.44 21.27
CA HIS A 773 -0.74 -9.98 21.58
C HIS A 773 -0.78 -11.47 21.17
N PRO A 774 -1.16 -12.41 22.05
CA PRO A 774 -1.04 -13.85 21.77
C PRO A 774 -1.71 -14.32 20.49
N VAL A 775 -2.83 -13.70 20.10
CA VAL A 775 -3.53 -14.00 18.84
C VAL A 775 -2.71 -13.57 17.62
N ARG A 776 -2.07 -12.40 17.70
CA ARG A 776 -1.24 -11.86 16.62
C ARG A 776 0.08 -12.62 16.52
N GLU A 777 0.74 -12.89 17.65
CA GLU A 777 1.96 -13.71 17.70
C GLU A 777 1.72 -15.10 17.10
N LEU A 778 0.58 -15.73 17.42
CA LEU A 778 0.23 -17.02 16.85
C LEU A 778 -0.06 -16.95 15.35
N GLN A 779 -0.76 -15.90 14.90
CA GLN A 779 -1.06 -15.69 13.48
C GLN A 779 0.21 -15.45 12.65
N GLU A 780 1.10 -14.57 13.12
CA GLU A 780 2.37 -14.29 12.46
C GLU A 780 3.26 -15.54 12.40
N ARG A 781 3.35 -16.30 13.50
CA ARG A 781 4.08 -17.57 13.54
C ARG A 781 3.54 -18.59 12.54
N CYS A 782 2.23 -18.84 12.53
CA CYS A 782 1.61 -19.79 11.60
C CYS A 782 1.80 -19.34 10.14
N GLN A 783 1.73 -18.04 9.87
CA GLN A 783 1.99 -17.48 8.54
C GLN A 783 3.45 -17.67 8.11
N GLN A 784 4.42 -17.50 9.00
CA GLN A 784 5.84 -17.76 8.74
C GLN A 784 6.13 -19.23 8.42
N GLN A 785 5.44 -20.16 9.10
CA GLN A 785 5.59 -21.60 8.90
C GLN A 785 4.67 -22.16 7.79
N ALA A 786 3.86 -21.30 7.15
CA ALA A 786 2.83 -21.68 6.17
C ALA A 786 1.80 -22.70 6.70
N GLU A 787 1.47 -22.63 7.99
CA GLU A 787 0.48 -23.46 8.68
C GLU A 787 -0.92 -22.80 8.63
N GLY A 788 -1.97 -23.58 8.44
CA GLY A 788 -3.36 -23.09 8.45
C GLY A 788 -3.89 -22.89 9.86
N LEU A 789 -4.18 -21.65 10.25
CA LEU A 789 -4.72 -21.28 11.57
C LEU A 789 -6.25 -21.09 11.52
N GLU A 790 -6.98 -21.80 12.39
CA GLU A 790 -8.45 -21.68 12.53
C GLU A 790 -8.86 -21.49 14.00
N TYR A 791 -9.81 -20.58 14.23
CA TYR A 791 -10.45 -20.38 15.53
C TYR A 791 -11.89 -20.86 15.50
N LYS A 792 -12.26 -21.78 16.40
CA LYS A 792 -13.66 -22.21 16.61
C LYS A 792 -14.15 -21.69 17.94
N ALA A 793 -15.22 -20.91 17.92
CA ALA A 793 -15.83 -20.37 19.12
C ALA A 793 -17.20 -21.02 19.35
N SER A 794 -17.41 -21.57 20.55
CA SER A 794 -18.70 -22.08 21.02
C SER A 794 -19.11 -21.33 22.29
N ARG A 795 -20.42 -21.21 22.54
CA ARG A 795 -20.95 -20.53 23.72
C ARG A 795 -21.88 -21.49 24.47
N ASN A 796 -21.50 -21.81 25.70
CA ASN A 796 -22.30 -22.61 26.62
C ASN A 796 -22.73 -21.72 27.80
N GLY A 797 -23.95 -21.18 27.72
CA GLY A 797 -24.48 -20.25 28.71
C GLY A 797 -23.64 -18.96 28.83
N ASN A 798 -23.15 -18.66 30.04
CA ASN A 798 -22.35 -17.47 30.33
C ASN A 798 -20.85 -17.62 30.04
N LEU A 799 -20.38 -18.77 29.56
CA LEU A 799 -18.98 -18.97 29.17
C LEU A 799 -18.86 -19.16 27.65
N ALA A 800 -17.96 -18.39 27.03
CA ALA A 800 -17.49 -18.63 25.68
C ALA A 800 -16.23 -19.50 25.73
N THR A 801 -16.23 -20.58 24.95
CA THR A 801 -15.08 -21.46 24.73
C THR A 801 -14.50 -21.14 23.36
N VAL A 802 -13.19 -20.97 23.29
CA VAL A 802 -12.47 -20.79 22.03
C VAL A 802 -11.41 -21.87 21.91
N GLU A 803 -11.44 -22.56 20.78
CA GLU A 803 -10.51 -23.62 20.40
C GLU A 803 -9.68 -23.15 19.20
N VAL A 804 -8.39 -23.41 19.23
CA VAL A 804 -7.43 -23.02 18.21
C VAL A 804 -6.89 -24.26 17.52
N TYR A 805 -7.00 -24.28 16.20
CA TYR A 805 -6.52 -25.35 15.35
C TYR A 805 -5.40 -24.85 14.44
N VAL A 806 -4.32 -25.63 14.35
CA VAL A 806 -3.21 -25.40 13.42
C VAL A 806 -3.11 -26.64 12.53
N ASP A 807 -3.26 -26.47 11.22
CA ASP A 807 -3.35 -27.56 10.22
C ASP A 807 -4.38 -28.66 10.57
N GLY A 808 -5.49 -28.24 11.19
CA GLY A 808 -6.57 -29.14 11.60
C GLY A 808 -6.33 -29.89 12.93
N VAL A 809 -5.19 -29.68 13.59
CA VAL A 809 -4.88 -30.22 14.91
C VAL A 809 -5.22 -29.19 15.99
N GLN A 810 -5.94 -29.60 17.03
CA GLN A 810 -6.25 -28.71 18.15
C GLN A 810 -5.00 -28.46 19.01
N VAL A 811 -4.58 -27.20 19.12
CA VAL A 811 -3.33 -26.81 19.80
C VAL A 811 -3.59 -26.02 21.08
N GLY A 812 -4.72 -25.33 21.19
CA GLY A 812 -5.06 -24.55 22.39
C GLY A 812 -6.55 -24.39 22.60
N VAL A 813 -6.96 -24.34 23.87
CA VAL A 813 -8.35 -24.12 24.28
C VAL A 813 -8.38 -23.19 25.49
N ALA A 814 -9.35 -22.29 25.54
CA ALA A 814 -9.64 -21.52 26.75
C ALA A 814 -11.13 -21.14 26.86
N HIS A 815 -11.51 -20.79 28.09
CA HIS A 815 -12.88 -20.48 28.48
C HIS A 815 -12.92 -19.11 29.16
N ASN A 816 -13.83 -18.24 28.76
CA ASN A 816 -14.03 -16.94 29.41
C ASN A 816 -15.45 -16.40 29.13
N PRO A 817 -16.09 -15.66 30.05
CA PRO A 817 -17.35 -14.98 29.76
C PRO A 817 -17.31 -14.05 28.54
N GLN A 818 -16.17 -13.40 28.29
CA GLN A 818 -15.94 -12.58 27.11
C GLN A 818 -15.23 -13.37 26.00
N LYS A 819 -15.85 -13.46 24.81
CA LYS A 819 -15.29 -14.14 23.63
C LYS A 819 -13.87 -13.68 23.29
N LYS A 820 -13.60 -12.37 23.35
CA LYS A 820 -12.27 -11.79 23.06
C LYS A 820 -11.19 -12.27 24.05
N MET A 821 -11.53 -12.39 25.34
CA MET A 821 -10.59 -12.90 26.35
C MET A 821 -10.38 -14.40 26.24
N ALA A 822 -11.42 -15.17 25.93
CA ALA A 822 -11.30 -16.60 25.65
C ALA A 822 -10.36 -16.85 24.46
N GLN A 823 -10.49 -16.05 23.39
CA GLN A 823 -9.61 -16.14 22.22
C GLN A 823 -8.15 -15.80 22.56
N LYS A 824 -7.90 -14.75 23.36
CA LYS A 824 -6.56 -14.37 23.82
C LYS A 824 -5.90 -15.50 24.62
N LEU A 825 -6.63 -16.09 25.57
CA LEU A 825 -6.12 -17.19 26.40
C LEU A 825 -5.88 -18.47 25.58
N ALA A 826 -6.78 -18.79 24.65
CA ALA A 826 -6.64 -19.97 23.81
C ALA A 826 -5.41 -19.86 22.89
N ALA A 827 -5.16 -18.66 22.34
CA ALA A 827 -3.96 -18.39 21.55
C ALA A 827 -2.67 -18.43 22.41
N ARG A 828 -2.70 -17.93 23.66
CA ARG A 828 -1.57 -18.05 24.60
C ARG A 828 -1.26 -19.51 24.90
N ASN A 829 -2.28 -20.33 25.18
CA ASN A 829 -2.12 -21.76 25.44
C ASN A 829 -1.53 -22.48 24.22
N ALA A 830 -2.00 -22.13 23.01
CA ALA A 830 -1.46 -22.69 21.77
C ALA A 830 0.03 -22.33 21.56
N LEU A 831 0.42 -21.08 21.81
CA LEU A 831 1.82 -20.65 21.71
C LEU A 831 2.75 -21.38 22.68
N VAL A 832 2.29 -21.62 23.91
CA VAL A 832 3.05 -22.39 24.91
C VAL A 832 3.23 -23.83 24.43
N ALA A 833 2.14 -24.48 23.99
CA ALA A 833 2.18 -25.85 23.48
C ALA A 833 3.13 -26.00 22.27
N LEU A 834 3.13 -25.01 21.36
CA LEU A 834 4.04 -25.00 20.21
C LEU A 834 5.50 -24.80 20.61
N LYS A 835 5.80 -23.89 21.54
CA LYS A 835 7.17 -23.66 22.07
C LYS A 835 7.71 -24.88 22.83
N GLU A 836 6.84 -25.63 23.52
CA GLU A 836 7.23 -26.87 24.19
C GLU A 836 7.54 -27.98 23.19
N LYS A 837 6.74 -28.10 22.12
CA LYS A 837 6.98 -29.05 21.02
C LYS A 837 8.34 -28.80 20.36
N GLU A 838 8.67 -27.54 20.05
CA GLU A 838 9.96 -27.15 19.47
C GLU A 838 11.14 -27.45 20.40
N LYS A 839 11.00 -27.20 21.71
CA LYS A 839 12.03 -27.54 22.70
C LYS A 839 12.20 -29.04 22.87
N ALA A 840 11.12 -29.81 22.74
CA ALA A 840 11.19 -31.27 22.75
C ALA A 840 11.94 -31.78 21.51
N GLU A 841 11.63 -31.25 20.32
CA GLU A 841 12.33 -31.58 19.07
C GLU A 841 13.82 -31.17 19.09
N ALA A 842 14.15 -30.04 19.71
CA ALA A 842 15.54 -29.58 19.87
C ALA A 842 16.36 -30.42 20.86
N LYS A 843 15.75 -30.97 21.93
CA LYS A 843 16.43 -31.83 22.91
C LYS A 843 16.76 -33.22 22.37
N VAL A 844 15.94 -33.77 21.47
CA VAL A 844 16.23 -35.07 20.84
C VAL A 844 17.50 -35.03 19.98
N ASN A 845 17.92 -33.86 19.50
CA ASN A 845 19.12 -33.71 18.66
C ASN A 845 20.44 -33.54 19.43
N VAL A 846 20.44 -33.44 20.76
CA VAL A 846 21.67 -33.18 21.56
C VAL A 846 22.18 -34.43 22.30
N ASP A 847 21.34 -35.44 22.53
CA ASP A 847 21.70 -36.64 23.30
C ASP A 847 22.26 -37.81 22.44
N ASP A 848 22.50 -37.61 21.15
CA ASP A 848 23.03 -38.65 20.23
C ASP A 848 24.43 -38.32 19.69
N ASP A 849 25.34 -37.91 20.57
CA ASP A 849 26.76 -37.73 20.24
C ASP A 849 27.54 -39.00 20.65
N GLY A 850 27.41 -40.06 19.85
CA GLY A 850 28.02 -41.33 20.23
C GLY A 850 27.80 -42.57 19.37
N LYS A 851 27.56 -42.44 18.06
CA LYS A 851 27.91 -43.42 17.00
C LYS A 851 27.24 -43.00 15.70
N GLU A 852 28.04 -42.70 14.68
CA GLU A 852 27.56 -42.49 13.31
C GLU A 852 26.72 -43.68 12.83
N LYS A 853 25.40 -43.53 12.86
CA LYS A 853 24.50 -44.12 11.89
C LYS A 853 23.78 -42.98 11.21
N ARG A 854 24.14 -42.73 9.94
CA ARG A 854 23.36 -41.91 9.02
C ARG A 854 21.94 -42.46 8.96
N ASN A 855 21.03 -41.87 9.71
CA ASN A 855 19.59 -41.87 9.45
C ASN A 855 19.09 -40.48 9.81
N GLY A 856 19.47 -39.49 8.99
CA GLY A 856 18.67 -38.27 8.91
C GLY A 856 17.27 -38.68 8.47
N SER A 857 16.25 -38.13 9.12
CA SER A 857 14.87 -38.20 8.67
C SER A 857 14.76 -37.56 7.28
N GLN A 858 15.12 -38.30 6.24
CA GLN A 858 14.76 -37.95 4.88
C GLN A 858 13.24 -38.02 4.83
N THR A 859 12.59 -36.86 4.79
CA THR A 859 11.25 -36.74 4.23
C THR A 859 11.30 -37.33 2.84
N PHE A 860 10.90 -38.60 2.72
CA PHE A 860 10.75 -39.28 1.45
C PHE A 860 9.67 -38.52 0.67
N THR A 861 10.04 -37.85 -0.40
CA THR A 861 9.09 -37.13 -1.26
C THR A 861 9.07 -37.79 -2.63
N ARG A 862 8.07 -37.42 -3.46
CA ARG A 862 8.06 -37.81 -4.87
C ARG A 862 9.36 -37.44 -5.60
N GLN A 863 10.04 -36.36 -5.20
CA GLN A 863 11.33 -35.98 -5.76
C GLN A 863 12.40 -37.03 -5.46
N THR A 864 12.43 -37.57 -4.24
CA THR A 864 13.37 -38.64 -3.86
C THR A 864 13.17 -39.90 -4.71
N LEU A 865 11.92 -40.29 -4.99
CA LEU A 865 11.62 -41.42 -5.88
C LEU A 865 12.05 -41.15 -7.33
N ASN A 866 11.82 -39.93 -7.82
CA ASN A 866 12.28 -39.52 -9.16
C ASN A 866 13.81 -39.55 -9.26
N ASP A 867 14.51 -39.05 -8.25
CA ASP A 867 15.98 -39.01 -8.22
C ASP A 867 16.58 -40.42 -8.19
N ILE A 868 15.95 -41.36 -7.49
CA ILE A 868 16.37 -42.77 -7.50
C ILE A 868 16.15 -43.39 -8.89
N CYS A 869 15.01 -43.12 -9.53
CA CYS A 869 14.75 -43.61 -10.89
C CYS A 869 15.77 -43.03 -11.89
N LEU A 870 16.09 -41.74 -11.78
CA LEU A 870 17.12 -41.09 -12.60
C LEU A 870 18.52 -41.69 -12.36
N ARG A 871 18.94 -41.85 -11.10
CA ARG A 871 20.24 -42.43 -10.74
C ARG A 871 20.41 -43.87 -11.22
N ARG A 872 19.33 -44.65 -11.26
CA ARG A 872 19.35 -46.07 -11.65
C ARG A 872 18.95 -46.31 -13.12
N ASN A 873 18.77 -45.25 -13.92
CA ASN A 873 18.27 -45.34 -15.31
C ASN A 873 16.95 -46.11 -15.44
N TRP A 874 16.07 -46.00 -14.45
CA TRP A 874 14.71 -46.52 -14.52
C TRP A 874 13.77 -45.49 -15.14
N PRO A 875 12.77 -45.92 -15.96
CA PRO A 875 11.71 -45.04 -16.40
C PRO A 875 10.98 -44.40 -15.21
N MET A 876 10.50 -43.18 -15.41
CA MET A 876 9.86 -42.38 -14.35
C MET A 876 8.65 -43.10 -13.71
N PRO A 877 8.41 -42.89 -12.40
CA PRO A 877 7.30 -43.50 -11.69
C PRO A 877 5.95 -43.12 -12.28
N LEU A 878 5.09 -44.13 -12.46
CA LEU A 878 3.77 -43.97 -13.07
C LEU A 878 2.72 -43.82 -11.98
N TYR A 879 2.10 -42.65 -11.92
CA TYR A 879 1.06 -42.31 -10.94
C TYR A 879 -0.32 -42.44 -11.54
N LYS A 880 -1.22 -43.16 -10.86
CA LYS A 880 -2.62 -43.35 -11.25
C LYS A 880 -3.56 -42.83 -10.15
N CYS A 881 -4.58 -42.06 -10.51
CA CYS A 881 -5.62 -41.67 -9.57
C CYS A 881 -6.52 -42.88 -9.31
N VAL A 882 -6.67 -43.27 -8.04
CA VAL A 882 -7.49 -44.43 -7.62
C VAL A 882 -8.88 -43.97 -7.20
N HIS A 883 -8.96 -42.86 -6.47
CA HIS A 883 -10.23 -42.32 -5.97
C HIS A 883 -10.16 -40.79 -5.85
N GLU A 884 -11.19 -40.11 -6.33
CA GLU A 884 -11.46 -38.69 -6.10
C GLU A 884 -12.87 -38.54 -5.53
N GLY A 885 -13.01 -38.01 -4.32
CA GLY A 885 -14.32 -37.84 -3.70
C GLY A 885 -14.29 -36.94 -2.47
N GLY A 886 -15.45 -36.36 -2.14
CA GLY A 886 -15.65 -35.43 -1.03
C GLY A 886 -16.51 -34.23 -1.43
N PRO A 887 -17.03 -33.46 -0.45
CA PRO A 887 -17.75 -32.22 -0.72
C PRO A 887 -16.84 -31.18 -1.41
N ALA A 888 -17.41 -30.23 -2.14
CA ALA A 888 -16.65 -29.26 -2.95
C ALA A 888 -15.61 -28.44 -2.13
N HIS A 889 -15.85 -28.26 -0.83
CA HIS A 889 -14.94 -27.58 0.11
C HIS A 889 -13.92 -28.51 0.80
N ALA A 890 -13.97 -29.83 0.56
CA ALA A 890 -13.10 -30.83 1.21
C ALA A 890 -12.88 -32.07 0.32
N LYS A 891 -12.42 -31.88 -0.92
CA LYS A 891 -12.08 -32.99 -1.82
C LYS A 891 -10.85 -33.74 -1.33
N ARG A 892 -10.91 -35.09 -1.33
CA ARG A 892 -9.78 -35.97 -1.04
C ARG A 892 -9.38 -36.77 -2.28
N PHE A 893 -8.08 -36.91 -2.48
CA PHE A 893 -7.46 -37.60 -3.61
C PHE A 893 -6.61 -38.77 -3.10
N THR A 894 -6.76 -39.92 -3.73
CA THR A 894 -5.95 -41.12 -3.45
C THR A 894 -5.22 -41.52 -4.72
N PHE A 895 -3.89 -41.65 -4.64
CA PHE A 895 -3.04 -42.01 -5.77
C PHE A 895 -2.31 -43.32 -5.53
N ALA A 896 -2.11 -44.07 -6.61
CA ALA A 896 -1.25 -45.22 -6.67
C ALA A 896 0.01 -44.91 -7.47
N VAL A 897 1.13 -45.53 -7.13
CA VAL A 897 2.41 -45.41 -7.83
C VAL A 897 3.06 -46.76 -8.07
N ARG A 898 3.69 -46.92 -9.24
CA ARG A 898 4.57 -48.05 -9.57
C ARG A 898 5.74 -47.59 -10.44
N VAL A 899 6.87 -48.27 -10.34
CA VAL A 899 8.10 -48.02 -11.13
C VAL A 899 8.45 -49.29 -11.89
N ASN A 900 9.03 -49.18 -13.08
CA ASN A 900 9.56 -50.33 -13.81
C ASN A 900 11.07 -50.38 -13.60
N THR A 901 11.56 -51.34 -12.83
CA THR A 901 12.99 -51.49 -12.58
C THR A 901 13.62 -52.33 -13.69
N SER A 902 14.82 -51.94 -14.13
CA SER A 902 15.52 -52.60 -15.24
C SER A 902 15.92 -54.05 -14.97
N ASP A 903 15.89 -54.49 -13.71
CA ASP A 903 16.31 -55.79 -13.20
C ASP A 903 15.15 -56.72 -12.80
N ARG A 904 13.99 -56.19 -12.39
CA ARG A 904 12.84 -56.98 -11.89
C ARG A 904 11.50 -56.66 -12.54
N GLY A 905 11.45 -55.73 -13.49
CA GLY A 905 10.20 -55.32 -14.14
C GLY A 905 9.38 -54.38 -13.26
N TRP A 906 8.05 -54.37 -13.44
CA TRP A 906 7.16 -53.46 -12.69
C TRP A 906 7.09 -53.82 -11.20
N THR A 907 7.26 -52.82 -10.34
CA THR A 907 7.00 -52.93 -8.89
C THR A 907 5.51 -53.12 -8.63
N ASP A 908 5.19 -53.65 -7.45
CA ASP A 908 3.82 -53.65 -6.93
C ASP A 908 3.26 -52.22 -6.86
N GLU A 909 1.95 -52.10 -7.05
CA GLU A 909 1.25 -50.82 -7.04
C GLU A 909 1.01 -50.36 -5.60
N CYS A 910 1.72 -49.32 -5.15
CA CYS A 910 1.58 -48.77 -3.80
C CYS A 910 0.53 -47.66 -3.79
N ILE A 911 -0.53 -47.85 -3.00
CA ILE A 911 -1.64 -46.90 -2.87
C ILE A 911 -1.43 -46.04 -1.62
N GLY A 912 -1.30 -44.73 -1.81
CA GLY A 912 -1.14 -43.76 -0.73
C GLY A 912 -2.44 -43.44 0.01
N GLU A 913 -2.34 -42.69 1.10
CA GLU A 913 -3.50 -42.26 1.88
C GLU A 913 -4.31 -41.14 1.19
N PRO A 914 -5.60 -40.96 1.51
CA PRO A 914 -6.43 -39.90 0.91
C PRO A 914 -6.01 -38.51 1.41
N MET A 915 -5.51 -37.64 0.52
CA MET A 915 -4.98 -36.31 0.87
C MET A 915 -5.78 -35.16 0.23
N PRO A 916 -5.80 -33.95 0.83
CA PRO A 916 -6.57 -32.80 0.33
C PRO A 916 -6.02 -32.17 -0.96
N SER A 917 -4.78 -32.52 -1.34
CA SER A 917 -4.14 -32.04 -2.57
C SER A 917 -3.57 -33.20 -3.36
N VAL A 918 -3.70 -33.14 -4.69
CA VAL A 918 -3.11 -34.10 -5.63
C VAL A 918 -1.60 -34.25 -5.43
N LYS A 919 -0.90 -33.17 -5.05
CA LYS A 919 0.54 -33.21 -4.78
C LYS A 919 0.83 -34.08 -3.56
N LYS A 920 0.17 -33.80 -2.43
CA LYS A 920 0.32 -34.54 -1.17
C LYS A 920 -0.12 -36.01 -1.31
N ALA A 921 -1.16 -36.30 -2.10
CA ALA A 921 -1.61 -37.66 -2.38
C ALA A 921 -0.56 -38.49 -3.12
N LYS A 922 0.12 -37.89 -4.12
CA LYS A 922 1.22 -38.53 -4.84
C LYS A 922 2.46 -38.70 -3.97
N ASP A 923 2.75 -37.74 -3.10
CA ASP A 923 3.86 -37.84 -2.14
C ASP A 923 3.62 -39.00 -1.17
N SER A 924 2.41 -39.13 -0.61
CA SER A 924 2.04 -40.27 0.27
C SER A 924 2.23 -41.63 -0.43
N ALA A 925 1.81 -41.77 -1.68
CA ALA A 925 2.03 -42.98 -2.46
C ALA A 925 3.52 -43.25 -2.72
N ALA A 926 4.32 -42.20 -2.97
CA ALA A 926 5.75 -42.29 -3.22
C ALA A 926 6.53 -42.79 -1.99
N VAL A 927 6.14 -42.40 -0.77
CA VAL A 927 6.76 -42.87 0.48
C VAL A 927 6.64 -44.39 0.59
N LEU A 928 5.45 -44.94 0.39
CA LEU A 928 5.20 -46.37 0.49
C LEU A 928 6.02 -47.17 -0.54
N LEU A 929 6.16 -46.65 -1.76
CA LEU A 929 6.98 -47.30 -2.78
C LEU A 929 8.48 -47.18 -2.49
N LEU A 930 8.93 -46.07 -1.90
CA LEU A 930 10.31 -45.90 -1.47
C LEU A 930 10.68 -46.86 -0.34
N GLU A 931 9.78 -47.11 0.61
CA GLU A 931 9.97 -48.13 1.64
C GLU A 931 10.05 -49.55 1.03
N LEU A 932 9.21 -49.84 0.03
CA LEU A 932 9.23 -51.12 -0.68
C LEU A 932 10.55 -51.30 -1.46
N LEU A 933 11.00 -50.27 -2.18
CA LEU A 933 12.28 -50.28 -2.89
C LEU A 933 13.46 -50.40 -1.93
N ASN A 934 13.43 -49.71 -0.79
CA ASN A 934 14.46 -49.86 0.24
C ASN A 934 14.48 -51.30 0.79
N LYS A 935 13.35 -51.98 0.95
CA LYS A 935 13.32 -53.40 1.35
C LYS A 935 13.84 -54.35 0.28
N TRP A 936 13.69 -54.02 -1.00
CA TRP A 936 14.16 -54.85 -2.11
C TRP A 936 15.67 -54.73 -2.39
N TYR A 937 16.28 -53.61 -1.98
CA TYR A 937 17.68 -53.27 -2.27
C TYR A 937 18.52 -52.92 -1.03
N ALA A 938 17.99 -53.08 0.19
CA ALA A 938 18.76 -53.17 1.44
C ALA A 938 19.36 -54.56 1.58
#